data_AF-A0A6C0EER9-F1
#
_entry.id   AF-A0A6C0EER9-F1
#
_cell.length_a   1.000
_cell.length_b   1.000
_cell.length_c   1.000
_cell.angle_alpha   90.00
_cell.angle_beta   90.00
_cell.angle_gamma   90.00
#
_symmetry.space_group_name_H-M   'P 1'
#
loop_
_entity.id
_entity.type
_entity.pdbx_description
1 polymer ?
#
loop_
_entity_poly.entity_id
_entity_poly.type
_entity_poly.pdbx_seq_one_letter_code
_entity_poly.pdbx_strand_id
1 'polypeptide(L)'
;MEFCVEFLNSITTGVDIDKNLSQLKSLCDNNPYTCYSAVCDLTKDDKQVLCDLYSTIGKILLVDFDIMISNGEVQEMKRTNLCNMLIHISKDNYHQNMKKGGKNYSCTYHKESLIEHLLMTSFVNATYAILYNALHPEPLLCILTGLLHDIGKVETMTYSMIETECFLSYPFHGELGAGILAQIYNSDFEQYISKDDWDNMCRTIAIHMCSYHELKNDDFNTRFKWNVAKIENHSVKQLLYNLSYGDHYGAFKEDFEPMLFNRSRYDYFKEITKPFDAQEFMKNNDKQTIVIFVRGMSGAGKTTVVNRIIELLKDNCISHTHVERDQVICCVAAQHEGMPMSCHRPIGEEYAKLRDIYEKEKLGEHVKNEFVRRIEEAIAKKHVVIIDTVMSYFKDISTSVPQSIKNCFIVSIDVVRNELFTEQDAERHGITLSKQINLHSKRTELSWLSEKVIKNAKDITSRCTSKEIGQSKTITKPYLCYVVGWNKTNSIGYGIMLNGIREITAHLKTETIEVAIDTNNMNIVEFYNHMYKLNGFEKTNEWFLDNKFMCNTISQFKGSEYENRFVMIAYFEMNTDWSKKWARECRGVILYRTNTDIWIPCKYHLQRGAESLTGQHVKHGISTTQDMDAKHLEIFDPIQKDTMMKLLSPIGVEIDMSLSFKVDGSLLGVTIYRGEMGKLFDSLIDNYGDDFAKTVKRMCKKIHPDLTMVLSTQKTLFVNEQMHDYVVTALCDFPDNPTKKPHEIFEEYGDGVLRNFYQLFNLTYKEINIITISCEIVCKNRLTKWKNLHMELTVSYDRSFFTVLGIACCHPNQIVWQPHFRHSYDIYLCNMLEPLYWFVENTKTIENMLSDLTLVIRSKMTKEEYLDKYKPHNSYFTSGEFDYEGFVGLRHKHNYDYCKIKTEEYYNSHKFRQSNIPYLIELGKTSSDIFPLCRIVTDFYKNLHGSLEKIMLAFIEILDREENILYVRIPDKAKKSYEKQNRMVRHKMLLNTSSSFPDVSFEIFSKEFESLKTSETDIDIIIGTFKAIIMKLEPWSDNYKDKIENMIRDNDDSLQNLFSHCYQSV
;
A
#
# COMPACT_ATOMS: atom_id res chain seq x y z
N MET A 1 -30.43 25.54 -20.92
CA MET A 1 -29.62 25.98 -22.08
C MET A 1 -29.30 27.47 -22.05
N GLU A 2 -30.27 28.41 -22.08
CA GLU A 2 -29.97 29.87 -22.02
C GLU A 2 -29.12 30.26 -20.81
N PHE A 3 -29.49 29.79 -19.63
CA PHE A 3 -28.70 29.94 -18.40
C PHE A 3 -27.28 29.37 -18.52
N CYS A 4 -27.08 28.26 -19.23
CA CYS A 4 -25.75 27.66 -19.41
C CYS A 4 -24.82 28.57 -20.22
N VAL A 5 -25.36 29.23 -21.25
CA VAL A 5 -24.62 30.23 -22.03
C VAL A 5 -24.33 31.47 -21.19
N GLU A 6 -25.30 31.93 -20.39
CA GLU A 6 -25.10 33.01 -19.43
C GLU A 6 -24.01 32.67 -18.41
N PHE A 7 -24.00 31.45 -17.87
CA PHE A 7 -22.97 30.96 -16.96
C PHE A 7 -21.58 30.94 -17.60
N LEU A 8 -21.47 30.43 -18.84
CA LEU A 8 -20.21 30.45 -19.59
C LEU A 8 -19.71 31.90 -19.83
N ASN A 9 -20.61 32.83 -20.14
CA ASN A 9 -20.27 34.24 -20.28
C ASN A 9 -19.86 34.87 -18.93
N SER A 10 -20.49 34.46 -17.84
CA SER A 10 -20.21 34.94 -16.48
C SER A 10 -18.82 34.51 -16.02
N ILE A 11 -18.45 33.23 -16.17
CA ILE A 11 -17.13 32.74 -15.77
C ILE A 11 -16.02 33.35 -16.64
N THR A 12 -16.26 33.59 -17.92
CA THR A 12 -15.27 34.18 -18.84
C THR A 12 -15.08 35.68 -18.65
N THR A 13 -16.10 36.41 -18.19
CA THR A 13 -16.02 37.85 -17.90
C THR A 13 -15.64 38.16 -16.45
N GLY A 14 -15.78 37.20 -15.53
CA GLY A 14 -15.60 37.42 -14.09
C GLY A 14 -16.79 38.10 -13.40
N VAL A 15 -17.89 38.35 -14.12
CA VAL A 15 -19.06 39.08 -13.61
C VAL A 15 -20.12 38.09 -13.16
N ASP A 16 -20.76 38.33 -12.01
CA ASP A 16 -21.88 37.53 -11.47
C ASP A 16 -21.60 36.03 -11.23
N ILE A 17 -20.33 35.62 -11.08
CA ILE A 17 -19.96 34.20 -10.86
C ILE A 17 -20.68 33.62 -9.64
N ASP A 18 -20.65 34.31 -8.50
CA ASP A 18 -21.32 33.85 -7.26
C ASP A 18 -22.84 33.70 -7.41
N LYS A 19 -23.47 34.68 -8.07
CA LYS A 19 -24.91 34.65 -8.39
C LYS A 19 -25.24 33.44 -9.26
N ASN A 20 -24.47 33.21 -10.32
CA ASN A 20 -24.75 32.13 -11.26
C ASN A 20 -24.37 30.75 -10.71
N LEU A 21 -23.33 30.64 -9.86
CA LEU A 21 -23.07 29.41 -9.09
C LEU A 21 -24.21 29.12 -8.10
N SER A 22 -24.75 30.15 -7.45
CA SER A 22 -25.92 30.01 -6.58
C SER A 22 -27.16 29.56 -7.35
N GLN A 23 -27.34 30.05 -8.59
CA GLN A 23 -28.41 29.59 -9.47
C GLN A 23 -28.19 28.16 -9.97
N LEU A 24 -26.95 27.78 -10.31
CA LEU A 24 -26.59 26.41 -10.68
C LEU A 24 -26.85 25.44 -9.52
N LYS A 25 -26.43 25.80 -8.30
CA LYS A 25 -26.75 25.06 -7.07
C LYS A 25 -28.26 24.94 -6.88
N SER A 26 -29.01 26.04 -7.04
CA SER A 26 -30.47 26.02 -6.94
C SER A 26 -31.12 25.08 -7.95
N LEU A 27 -30.59 24.99 -9.18
CA LEU A 27 -31.05 24.01 -10.18
C LEU A 27 -30.72 22.57 -9.75
N CYS A 28 -29.57 22.35 -9.12
CA CYS A 28 -29.20 21.05 -8.54
C CYS A 28 -30.09 20.67 -7.34
N ASP A 29 -30.48 21.64 -6.51
CA ASP A 29 -31.25 21.40 -5.28
C ASP A 29 -32.74 21.18 -5.57
N ASN A 30 -33.29 21.92 -6.55
CA ASN A 30 -34.72 21.92 -6.86
C ASN A 30 -35.13 20.86 -7.88
N ASN A 31 -34.18 20.19 -8.54
CA ASN A 31 -34.50 19.16 -9.50
C ASN A 31 -34.63 17.81 -8.77
N PRO A 32 -35.82 17.18 -8.77
CA PRO A 32 -36.02 15.91 -8.07
C PRO A 32 -35.23 14.75 -8.67
N TYR A 33 -34.66 14.94 -9.87
CA TYR A 33 -33.88 13.95 -10.60
C TYR A 33 -32.37 14.14 -10.42
N THR A 34 -31.91 15.23 -9.78
CA THR A 34 -30.50 15.42 -9.46
C THR A 34 -30.20 14.89 -8.07
N CYS A 35 -29.14 14.11 -7.97
CA CYS A 35 -28.77 13.46 -6.71
C CYS A 35 -27.81 14.34 -5.87
N TYR A 36 -27.79 15.64 -6.17
CA TYR A 36 -26.82 16.63 -5.68
C TYR A 36 -26.93 16.88 -4.17
N SER A 37 -28.15 16.84 -3.61
CA SER A 37 -28.38 17.03 -2.17
C SER A 37 -27.65 16.01 -1.28
N ALA A 38 -27.26 14.86 -1.85
CA ALA A 38 -26.47 13.85 -1.16
C ALA A 38 -24.98 14.21 -1.08
N VAL A 39 -24.52 15.21 -1.83
CA VAL A 39 -23.08 15.46 -2.03
C VAL A 39 -22.57 16.55 -1.09
N CYS A 40 -23.21 17.71 -0.90
CA CYS A 40 -22.56 18.79 -0.12
C CYS A 40 -23.45 19.87 0.51
N ASP A 41 -23.07 20.27 1.75
CA ASP A 41 -23.29 21.59 2.33
C ASP A 41 -21.99 22.42 2.20
N LEU A 42 -21.91 23.31 1.20
CA LEU A 42 -20.74 24.19 1.01
C LEU A 42 -20.71 25.31 2.06
N THR A 43 -19.57 25.49 2.74
CA THR A 43 -19.34 26.65 3.61
C THR A 43 -19.21 27.94 2.78
N LYS A 44 -19.17 29.09 3.45
CA LYS A 44 -18.92 30.37 2.78
C LYS A 44 -17.53 30.40 2.12
N ASP A 45 -16.53 29.81 2.76
CA ASP A 45 -15.16 29.80 2.27
C ASP A 45 -15.03 28.87 1.05
N ASP A 46 -15.70 27.70 1.08
CA ASP A 46 -15.73 26.78 -0.07
C ASP A 46 -16.33 27.44 -1.31
N LYS A 47 -17.38 28.27 -1.13
CA LYS A 47 -17.98 29.03 -2.23
C LYS A 47 -17.01 30.04 -2.83
N GLN A 48 -16.22 30.71 -1.99
CA GLN A 48 -15.21 31.66 -2.50
C GLN A 48 -14.14 30.93 -3.30
N VAL A 49 -13.62 29.81 -2.79
CA VAL A 49 -12.67 28.96 -3.51
C VAL A 49 -13.26 28.51 -4.86
N LEU A 50 -14.53 28.11 -4.87
CA LEU A 50 -15.23 27.70 -6.08
C LEU A 50 -15.35 28.85 -7.10
N CYS A 51 -15.68 30.06 -6.66
CA CYS A 51 -15.70 31.26 -7.50
C CYS A 51 -14.32 31.54 -8.13
N ASP A 52 -13.26 31.45 -7.34
CA ASP A 52 -11.88 31.71 -7.79
C ASP A 52 -11.43 30.66 -8.83
N LEU A 53 -11.77 29.39 -8.60
CA LEU A 53 -11.53 28.30 -9.53
C LEU A 53 -12.30 28.50 -10.84
N TYR A 54 -13.60 28.81 -10.79
CA TYR A 54 -14.38 29.06 -12.01
C TYR A 54 -13.94 30.33 -12.76
N SER A 55 -13.44 31.36 -12.07
CA SER A 55 -12.79 32.50 -12.71
C SER A 55 -11.54 32.08 -13.49
N THR A 56 -10.74 31.16 -12.92
CA THR A 56 -9.57 30.59 -13.58
C THR A 56 -9.97 29.73 -14.78
N ILE A 57 -11.01 28.90 -14.66
CA ILE A 57 -11.59 28.15 -15.79
C ILE A 57 -12.03 29.10 -16.90
N GLY A 58 -12.69 30.21 -16.57
CA GLY A 58 -13.05 31.23 -17.55
C GLY A 58 -11.87 31.74 -18.37
N LYS A 59 -10.72 31.97 -17.73
CA LYS A 59 -9.47 32.35 -18.41
C LYS A 59 -8.94 31.24 -19.31
N ILE A 60 -8.94 29.99 -18.82
CA ILE A 60 -8.53 28.80 -19.60
C ILE A 60 -9.42 28.64 -20.85
N LEU A 61 -10.74 28.84 -20.70
CA LEU A 61 -11.69 28.72 -21.81
C LEU A 61 -11.49 29.77 -22.91
N LEU A 62 -10.85 30.90 -22.58
CA LEU A 62 -10.52 31.98 -23.50
C LEU A 62 -9.11 31.91 -24.08
N VAL A 63 -8.28 30.93 -23.67
CA VAL A 63 -6.97 30.71 -24.29
C VAL A 63 -7.20 30.33 -25.76
N ASP A 64 -6.64 31.13 -26.66
CA ASP A 64 -6.70 30.87 -28.08
C ASP A 64 -5.76 29.73 -28.46
N PHE A 65 -6.18 28.92 -29.43
CA PHE A 65 -5.37 27.88 -30.03
C PHE A 65 -5.73 27.70 -31.50
N ASP A 66 -4.80 27.10 -32.24
CA ASP A 66 -4.97 26.76 -33.64
C ASP A 66 -5.33 25.28 -33.77
N ILE A 67 -6.46 24.98 -34.40
CA ILE A 67 -6.90 23.61 -34.70
C ILE A 67 -6.89 23.37 -36.20
N MET A 68 -6.36 22.22 -36.63
CA MET A 68 -6.36 21.84 -38.04
C MET A 68 -7.75 21.39 -38.48
N ILE A 69 -8.33 22.11 -39.44
CA ILE A 69 -9.56 21.71 -40.12
C ILE A 69 -9.29 21.39 -41.59
N SER A 70 -10.14 20.54 -42.19
CA SER A 70 -10.03 20.22 -43.61
C SER A 70 -11.38 19.89 -44.23
N ASN A 71 -11.60 20.39 -45.45
CA ASN A 71 -12.75 20.01 -46.26
C ASN A 71 -12.46 18.82 -47.20
N GLY A 72 -11.28 18.18 -47.09
CA GLY A 72 -10.84 17.08 -47.95
C GLY A 72 -10.19 17.52 -49.28
N GLU A 73 -10.08 18.82 -49.52
CA GLU A 73 -9.37 19.41 -50.66
C GLU A 73 -8.32 20.41 -50.20
N VAL A 74 -8.69 21.22 -49.20
CA VAL A 74 -7.87 22.23 -48.53
C VAL A 74 -7.84 21.92 -47.03
N GLN A 75 -6.75 22.33 -46.39
CA GLN A 75 -6.55 22.30 -44.95
C GLN A 75 -6.14 23.69 -44.48
N GLU A 76 -6.57 24.08 -43.28
CA GLU A 76 -6.16 25.33 -42.66
C GLU A 76 -6.07 25.18 -41.14
N MET A 77 -5.26 26.04 -40.52
CA MET A 77 -5.25 26.21 -39.06
C MET A 77 -6.31 27.26 -38.72
N LYS A 78 -7.36 26.85 -38.02
CA LYS A 78 -8.41 27.75 -37.56
C LYS A 78 -8.12 28.15 -36.11
N ARG A 79 -7.97 29.45 -35.87
CA ARG A 79 -7.85 30.01 -34.52
C ARG A 79 -9.22 30.02 -33.84
N THR A 80 -9.30 29.44 -32.65
CA THR A 80 -10.53 29.38 -31.83
C THR A 80 -10.16 29.23 -30.35
N ASN A 81 -11.16 29.03 -29.48
CA ASN A 81 -10.96 28.74 -28.06
C ASN A 81 -12.04 27.76 -27.53
N LEU A 82 -11.84 27.22 -26.33
CA LEU A 82 -12.76 26.23 -25.75
C LEU A 82 -14.15 26.82 -25.47
N CYS A 83 -14.25 28.11 -25.12
CA CYS A 83 -15.52 28.80 -24.92
C CYS A 83 -16.37 28.76 -26.19
N ASN A 84 -15.80 29.10 -27.35
CA ASN A 84 -16.49 29.04 -28.64
C ASN A 84 -16.95 27.61 -28.98
N MET A 85 -16.16 26.60 -28.64
CA MET A 85 -16.55 25.19 -28.83
C MET A 85 -17.72 24.80 -27.93
N LEU A 86 -17.73 25.19 -26.66
CA LEU A 86 -18.85 24.94 -25.74
C LEU A 86 -20.12 25.70 -26.13
N ILE A 87 -19.98 26.94 -26.64
CA ILE A 87 -21.10 27.70 -27.23
C ILE A 87 -21.63 27.01 -28.49
N HIS A 88 -20.77 26.37 -29.29
CA HIS A 88 -21.22 25.56 -30.41
C HIS A 88 -22.04 24.35 -29.93
N ILE A 89 -21.57 23.66 -28.88
CA ILE A 89 -22.28 22.52 -28.27
C ILE A 89 -23.63 22.93 -27.68
N SER A 90 -23.76 24.14 -27.14
CA SER A 90 -25.01 24.60 -26.51
C SER A 90 -26.13 24.95 -27.49
N LYS A 91 -25.85 25.01 -28.81
CA LYS A 91 -26.85 25.36 -29.84
C LYS A 91 -27.90 24.28 -30.06
N ASP A 92 -27.56 23.02 -29.79
CA ASP A 92 -28.45 21.87 -30.01
C ASP A 92 -28.51 20.99 -28.77
N ASN A 93 -29.64 20.30 -28.57
CA ASN A 93 -29.77 19.33 -27.51
C ASN A 93 -29.27 17.95 -27.97
N TYR A 94 -27.96 17.73 -27.89
CA TYR A 94 -27.34 16.47 -28.33
C TYR A 94 -27.79 15.23 -27.55
N HIS A 95 -28.53 15.35 -26.46
CA HIS A 95 -29.11 14.23 -25.70
C HIS A 95 -30.60 13.99 -26.01
N GLN A 96 -31.37 14.98 -26.49
CA GLN A 96 -32.82 14.89 -26.59
C GLN A 96 -33.38 15.52 -27.87
N ASN A 97 -34.54 15.01 -28.32
CA ASN A 97 -35.34 15.60 -29.41
C ASN A 97 -34.64 15.71 -30.77
N MET A 98 -33.64 14.87 -31.04
CA MET A 98 -32.94 14.89 -32.32
C MET A 98 -33.82 14.25 -33.40
N LYS A 99 -34.16 15.01 -34.44
CA LYS A 99 -35.05 14.57 -35.53
C LYS A 99 -34.26 14.00 -36.69
N LYS A 100 -34.57 12.75 -37.08
CA LYS A 100 -34.04 12.14 -38.32
C LYS A 100 -35.11 11.30 -39.01
N GLY A 101 -35.43 11.65 -40.25
CA GLY A 101 -36.47 10.96 -41.02
C GLY A 101 -37.86 10.99 -40.37
N GLY A 102 -38.21 12.11 -39.72
CA GLY A 102 -39.51 12.29 -39.05
C GLY A 102 -39.66 11.62 -37.68
N LYS A 103 -38.65 10.86 -37.22
CA LYS A 103 -38.63 10.25 -35.88
C LYS A 103 -37.78 11.09 -34.92
N ASN A 104 -38.18 11.12 -33.65
CA ASN A 104 -37.42 11.72 -32.56
C ASN A 104 -36.54 10.65 -31.91
N TYR A 105 -35.28 10.97 -31.68
CA TYR A 105 -34.33 10.11 -30.98
C TYR A 105 -33.90 10.80 -29.69
N SER A 106 -33.76 10.02 -28.62
CA SER A 106 -33.33 10.48 -27.31
C SER A 106 -32.27 9.57 -26.71
N CYS A 107 -31.46 10.12 -25.81
CA CYS A 107 -30.57 9.37 -24.96
C CYS A 107 -31.37 8.76 -23.80
N THR A 108 -31.11 7.49 -23.48
CA THR A 108 -31.78 6.79 -22.36
C THR A 108 -31.23 7.16 -21.00
N TYR A 109 -30.02 7.74 -20.95
CA TYR A 109 -29.29 7.97 -19.71
C TYR A 109 -29.37 9.40 -19.18
N HIS A 110 -29.62 10.36 -20.07
CA HIS A 110 -29.57 11.80 -19.77
C HIS A 110 -30.84 12.46 -20.27
N LYS A 111 -31.59 13.11 -19.39
CA LYS A 111 -32.80 13.88 -19.75
C LYS A 111 -32.50 15.35 -20.00
N GLU A 112 -31.40 15.82 -19.43
CA GLU A 112 -30.78 17.13 -19.65
C GLU A 112 -30.14 17.25 -21.03
N SER A 113 -29.90 18.47 -21.49
CA SER A 113 -29.03 18.72 -22.64
C SER A 113 -27.57 18.41 -22.33
N LEU A 114 -26.76 18.17 -23.37
CA LEU A 114 -25.34 17.89 -23.20
C LEU A 114 -24.60 19.00 -22.45
N ILE A 115 -24.86 20.28 -22.78
CA ILE A 115 -24.20 21.40 -22.10
C ILE A 115 -24.61 21.51 -20.62
N GLU A 116 -25.87 21.22 -20.29
CA GLU A 116 -26.33 21.16 -18.90
C GLU A 116 -25.58 20.06 -18.15
N HIS A 117 -25.49 18.87 -18.73
CA HIS A 117 -24.75 17.74 -18.15
C HIS A 117 -23.28 18.09 -17.88
N LEU A 118 -22.59 18.72 -18.84
CA LEU A 118 -21.19 19.10 -18.70
C LEU A 118 -20.96 20.11 -17.57
N LEU A 119 -21.81 21.14 -17.46
CA LEU A 119 -21.70 22.15 -16.41
C LEU A 119 -22.03 21.57 -15.02
N MET A 120 -23.05 20.71 -14.94
CA MET A 120 -23.44 20.06 -13.69
C MET A 120 -22.37 19.07 -13.22
N THR A 121 -21.81 18.28 -14.13
CA THR A 121 -20.71 17.34 -13.86
C THR A 121 -19.47 18.08 -13.40
N SER A 122 -19.13 19.19 -14.08
CA SER A 122 -18.04 20.10 -13.68
C SER A 122 -18.22 20.64 -12.26
N PHE A 123 -19.43 21.12 -11.94
CA PHE A 123 -19.76 21.69 -10.63
C PHE A 123 -19.69 20.65 -9.52
N VAL A 124 -20.29 19.47 -9.73
CA VAL A 124 -20.21 18.37 -8.76
C VAL A 124 -18.77 17.90 -8.54
N ASN A 125 -17.98 17.75 -9.60
CA ASN A 125 -16.56 17.42 -9.49
C ASN A 125 -15.80 18.44 -8.63
N ALA A 126 -16.06 19.73 -8.86
CA ALA A 126 -15.47 20.83 -8.10
C ALA A 126 -15.76 20.68 -6.61
N THR A 127 -17.04 20.56 -6.30
CA THR A 127 -17.58 20.51 -4.95
C THR A 127 -17.10 19.26 -4.21
N TYR A 128 -17.06 18.12 -4.89
CA TYR A 128 -16.51 16.90 -4.34
C TYR A 128 -15.00 16.99 -4.09
N ALA A 129 -14.23 17.54 -5.03
CA ALA A 129 -12.79 17.73 -4.87
C ALA A 129 -12.46 18.67 -3.69
N ILE A 130 -13.22 19.75 -3.52
CA ILE A 130 -13.04 20.71 -2.41
C ILE A 130 -13.37 20.06 -1.06
N LEU A 131 -14.51 19.38 -0.94
CA LEU A 131 -14.95 18.84 0.35
C LEU A 131 -14.18 17.59 0.78
N TYR A 132 -13.76 16.75 -0.16
CA TYR A 132 -13.32 15.39 0.16
C TYR A 132 -11.84 15.11 -0.17
N ASN A 133 -11.05 16.05 -0.71
CA ASN A 133 -9.63 15.78 -1.00
C ASN A 133 -8.65 16.96 -0.83
N ALA A 134 -7.83 16.86 0.23
CA ALA A 134 -6.60 17.64 0.48
C ALA A 134 -5.33 17.02 -0.13
N LEU A 135 -5.45 16.11 -1.10
CA LEU A 135 -4.34 15.48 -1.79
C LEU A 135 -4.71 15.39 -3.27
N HIS A 136 -3.81 15.83 -4.15
CA HIS A 136 -3.85 15.83 -5.64
C HIS A 136 -4.84 14.83 -6.26
N PRO A 137 -5.50 15.11 -7.40
CA PRO A 137 -5.28 16.19 -8.37
C PRO A 137 -5.85 17.53 -7.89
N GLU A 138 -5.36 18.61 -8.49
CA GLU A 138 -5.84 19.96 -8.21
C GLU A 138 -7.33 20.09 -8.58
N PRO A 139 -8.19 20.69 -7.74
CA PRO A 139 -9.62 20.90 -8.03
C PRO A 139 -9.89 21.52 -9.41
N LEU A 140 -9.01 22.40 -9.89
CA LEU A 140 -9.05 23.00 -11.22
C LEU A 140 -9.11 21.93 -12.33
N LEU A 141 -8.29 20.88 -12.23
CA LEU A 141 -8.23 19.80 -13.21
C LEU A 141 -9.50 18.93 -13.17
N CYS A 142 -10.06 18.68 -11.99
CA CYS A 142 -11.33 17.98 -11.83
C CYS A 142 -12.50 18.74 -12.47
N ILE A 143 -12.54 20.07 -12.31
CA ILE A 143 -13.55 20.95 -12.90
C ILE A 143 -13.48 20.90 -14.42
N LEU A 144 -12.28 21.07 -14.98
CA LEU A 144 -12.05 21.08 -16.42
C LEU A 144 -12.33 19.70 -17.03
N THR A 145 -11.90 18.62 -16.36
CA THR A 145 -12.18 17.25 -16.79
C THR A 145 -13.69 17.02 -16.84
N GLY A 146 -14.44 17.42 -15.81
CA GLY A 146 -15.90 17.29 -15.80
C GLY A 146 -16.59 18.09 -16.90
N LEU A 147 -16.08 19.29 -17.21
CA LEU A 147 -16.63 20.16 -18.25
C LEU A 147 -16.38 19.64 -19.67
N LEU A 148 -15.30 18.87 -19.89
CA LEU A 148 -14.85 18.47 -21.22
C LEU A 148 -14.97 16.96 -21.50
N HIS A 149 -15.35 16.13 -20.52
CA HIS A 149 -15.32 14.66 -20.66
C HIS A 149 -16.14 14.12 -21.83
N ASP A 150 -17.21 14.81 -22.19
CA ASP A 150 -18.12 14.43 -23.26
C ASP A 150 -18.04 15.31 -24.51
N ILE A 151 -16.98 16.11 -24.67
CA ILE A 151 -16.83 17.04 -25.81
C ILE A 151 -16.90 16.33 -27.18
N GLY A 152 -16.56 15.04 -27.25
CA GLY A 152 -16.64 14.22 -28.46
C GLY A 152 -18.03 13.68 -28.82
N LYS A 153 -19.08 13.89 -28.00
CA LYS A 153 -20.43 13.34 -28.27
C LYS A 153 -21.07 13.93 -29.54
N VAL A 154 -20.80 15.21 -29.84
CA VAL A 154 -21.41 15.93 -30.98
C VAL A 154 -21.22 15.20 -32.30
N GLU A 155 -19.97 14.86 -32.63
CA GLU A 155 -19.61 14.28 -33.91
C GLU A 155 -19.71 12.75 -33.92
N THR A 156 -19.75 12.09 -32.76
CA THR A 156 -19.93 10.63 -32.65
C THR A 156 -21.40 10.18 -32.54
N MET A 157 -22.34 11.12 -32.54
CA MET A 157 -23.76 10.82 -32.40
C MET A 157 -24.25 9.89 -33.52
N THR A 158 -24.83 8.77 -33.12
CA THR A 158 -25.41 7.77 -34.02
C THR A 158 -26.87 7.51 -33.65
N TYR A 159 -27.68 7.31 -34.68
CA TYR A 159 -29.10 7.04 -34.57
C TYR A 159 -29.32 5.53 -34.64
N SER A 160 -29.73 4.93 -33.53
CA SER A 160 -29.99 3.48 -33.43
C SER A 160 -31.47 3.23 -33.20
N MET A 161 -31.99 2.15 -33.76
CA MET A 161 -33.36 1.68 -33.52
C MET A 161 -33.27 0.26 -33.00
N ILE A 162 -33.85 0.01 -31.83
CA ILE A 162 -33.99 -1.34 -31.28
C ILE A 162 -35.49 -1.55 -31.15
N GLU A 163 -36.00 -2.52 -31.90
CA GLU A 163 -37.44 -2.76 -32.07
C GLU A 163 -38.15 -1.51 -32.61
N THR A 164 -38.91 -0.80 -31.78
CA THR A 164 -39.67 0.42 -32.12
C THR A 164 -39.10 1.69 -31.49
N GLU A 165 -38.15 1.56 -30.56
CA GLU A 165 -37.60 2.68 -29.81
C GLU A 165 -36.39 3.30 -30.53
N CYS A 166 -36.31 4.63 -30.48
CA CYS A 166 -35.34 5.44 -31.22
C CYS A 166 -34.32 6.04 -30.25
N PHE A 167 -33.09 5.53 -30.30
CA PHE A 167 -32.05 5.87 -29.34
C PHE A 167 -30.89 6.63 -29.98
N LEU A 168 -30.33 7.57 -29.22
CA LEU A 168 -29.03 8.16 -29.50
C LEU A 168 -27.94 7.33 -28.84
N SER A 169 -26.87 7.05 -29.58
CA SER A 169 -25.65 6.41 -29.05
C SER A 169 -24.40 7.16 -29.49
N TYR A 170 -23.38 7.18 -28.63
CA TYR A 170 -22.15 7.95 -28.84
C TYR A 170 -20.92 7.02 -28.79
N PRO A 171 -20.77 6.08 -29.73
CA PRO A 171 -19.58 5.23 -29.74
C PRO A 171 -18.31 6.06 -29.93
N PHE A 172 -17.22 5.73 -29.24
CA PHE A 172 -15.91 6.40 -29.39
C PHE A 172 -15.86 7.88 -28.94
N HIS A 173 -16.85 8.38 -28.20
CA HIS A 173 -16.90 9.81 -27.86
C HIS A 173 -15.78 10.25 -26.90
N GLY A 174 -15.40 9.41 -25.94
CA GLY A 174 -14.30 9.69 -25.02
C GLY A 174 -12.96 9.77 -25.76
N GLU A 175 -12.69 8.79 -26.63
CA GLU A 175 -11.48 8.78 -27.47
C GLU A 175 -11.47 9.93 -28.49
N LEU A 176 -12.61 10.25 -29.11
CA LEU A 176 -12.71 11.41 -30.00
C LEU A 176 -12.44 12.70 -29.22
N GLY A 177 -13.06 12.86 -28.05
CA GLY A 177 -12.89 14.02 -27.16
C GLY A 177 -11.43 14.22 -26.74
N ALA A 178 -10.77 13.15 -26.31
CA ALA A 178 -9.35 13.19 -25.98
C ALA A 178 -8.48 13.64 -27.17
N GLY A 179 -8.80 13.21 -28.39
CA GLY A 179 -8.06 13.65 -29.59
C GLY A 179 -8.36 15.09 -30.01
N ILE A 180 -9.54 15.62 -29.71
CA ILE A 180 -9.84 17.06 -29.81
C ILE A 180 -8.90 17.82 -28.87
N LEU A 181 -8.87 17.44 -27.58
CA LEU A 181 -8.05 18.10 -26.57
C LEU A 181 -6.54 17.95 -26.83
N ALA A 182 -6.12 16.84 -27.43
CA ALA A 182 -4.74 16.63 -27.82
C ALA A 182 -4.26 17.54 -28.97
N GLN A 183 -5.19 18.13 -29.73
CA GLN A 183 -4.89 19.14 -30.75
C GLN A 183 -4.81 20.56 -30.17
N ILE A 184 -5.39 20.79 -28.99
CA ILE A 184 -5.64 22.13 -28.44
C ILE A 184 -4.46 22.66 -27.63
N TYR A 185 -3.72 21.79 -26.96
CA TYR A 185 -2.66 22.21 -26.04
C TYR A 185 -1.55 23.03 -26.73
N ASN A 186 -1.21 24.16 -26.13
CA ASN A 186 -0.10 25.03 -26.51
C ASN A 186 0.56 25.64 -25.26
N SER A 187 1.63 26.41 -25.42
CA SER A 187 2.37 27.01 -24.32
C SER A 187 1.55 28.00 -23.49
N ASP A 188 0.48 28.58 -24.03
CA ASP A 188 -0.34 29.56 -23.31
C ASP A 188 -1.19 28.90 -22.21
N PHE A 189 -1.40 27.58 -22.29
CA PHE A 189 -2.00 26.80 -21.22
C PHE A 189 -1.06 26.54 -20.04
N GLU A 190 0.27 26.57 -20.23
CA GLU A 190 1.26 26.20 -19.19
C GLU A 190 1.18 27.08 -17.94
N GLN A 191 0.69 28.32 -18.07
CA GLN A 191 0.47 29.23 -16.93
C GLN A 191 -0.67 28.79 -16.00
N TYR A 192 -1.53 27.87 -16.46
CA TYR A 192 -2.70 27.38 -15.72
C TYR A 192 -2.64 25.88 -15.47
N ILE A 193 -2.21 25.10 -16.47
CA ILE A 193 -2.20 23.63 -16.43
C ILE A 193 -0.93 23.13 -17.10
N SER A 194 -0.19 22.29 -16.37
CA SER A 194 1.01 21.65 -16.90
C SER A 194 0.68 20.72 -18.06
N LYS A 195 1.66 20.46 -18.93
CA LYS A 195 1.49 19.51 -20.02
C LYS A 195 1.11 18.11 -19.52
N ASP A 196 1.74 17.66 -18.44
CA ASP A 196 1.50 16.35 -17.87
C ASP A 196 0.07 16.24 -17.29
N ASP A 197 -0.43 17.29 -16.66
CA ASP A 197 -1.82 17.34 -16.18
C ASP A 197 -2.82 17.36 -17.34
N TRP A 198 -2.50 18.06 -18.43
CA TRP A 198 -3.30 18.03 -19.65
C TRP A 198 -3.33 16.63 -20.28
N ASP A 199 -2.19 15.95 -20.35
CA ASP A 199 -2.06 14.55 -20.77
C ASP A 199 -2.95 13.65 -19.89
N ASN A 200 -2.90 13.81 -18.56
CA ASN A 200 -3.68 13.03 -17.60
C ASN A 200 -5.20 13.26 -17.78
N MET A 201 -5.61 14.51 -18.02
CA MET A 201 -7.01 14.84 -18.34
C MET A 201 -7.43 14.18 -19.65
N CYS A 202 -6.66 14.34 -20.73
CA CYS A 202 -6.96 13.71 -22.02
C CYS A 202 -7.09 12.18 -21.87
N ARG A 203 -6.20 11.57 -21.08
CA ARG A 203 -6.26 10.13 -20.80
C ARG A 203 -7.52 9.75 -20.04
N THR A 204 -7.86 10.48 -18.99
CA THR A 204 -9.08 10.26 -18.19
C THR A 204 -10.31 10.30 -19.09
N ILE A 205 -10.40 11.33 -19.93
CA ILE A 205 -11.49 11.51 -20.89
C ILE A 205 -11.54 10.36 -21.91
N ALA A 206 -10.40 9.88 -22.40
CA ALA A 206 -10.38 8.75 -23.33
C ALA A 206 -10.99 7.46 -22.76
N ILE A 207 -10.90 7.25 -21.44
CA ILE A 207 -11.26 5.97 -20.79
C ILE A 207 -12.39 6.08 -19.77
N HIS A 208 -13.03 7.25 -19.61
CA HIS A 208 -14.05 7.45 -18.57
C HIS A 208 -15.19 6.42 -18.66
N MET A 209 -15.60 6.06 -19.87
CA MET A 209 -16.63 5.03 -20.11
C MET A 209 -16.18 3.57 -19.84
N CYS A 210 -14.91 3.31 -19.51
CA CYS A 210 -14.35 1.96 -19.51
C CYS A 210 -14.54 1.18 -18.21
N SER A 211 -14.67 1.84 -17.05
CA SER A 211 -14.54 1.12 -15.76
C SER A 211 -15.46 1.60 -14.64
N TYR A 212 -15.71 2.90 -14.52
CA TYR A 212 -16.37 3.42 -13.33
C TYR A 212 -17.91 3.31 -13.37
N HIS A 213 -18.54 2.94 -14.49
CA HIS A 213 -20.00 2.74 -14.47
C HIS A 213 -20.43 1.42 -13.79
N GLU A 214 -19.47 0.55 -13.46
CA GLU A 214 -19.69 -0.75 -12.86
C GLU A 214 -19.91 -0.66 -11.35
N LEU A 215 -20.94 -1.33 -10.82
CA LEU A 215 -21.29 -1.25 -9.39
C LEU A 215 -20.96 -2.52 -8.59
N LYS A 216 -20.76 -3.67 -9.26
CA LYS A 216 -20.70 -5.00 -8.62
C LYS A 216 -19.31 -5.63 -8.75
N ASN A 217 -18.52 -5.58 -7.69
CA ASN A 217 -17.12 -6.03 -7.71
C ASN A 217 -16.93 -7.56 -7.91
N ASP A 218 -17.99 -8.35 -7.78
CA ASP A 218 -17.99 -9.80 -7.97
C ASP A 218 -18.22 -10.23 -9.43
N ASP A 219 -18.76 -9.34 -10.26
CA ASP A 219 -19.01 -9.60 -11.68
C ASP A 219 -17.70 -9.71 -12.47
N PHE A 220 -17.64 -10.67 -13.40
CA PHE A 220 -16.46 -10.88 -14.24
C PHE A 220 -16.12 -9.65 -15.09
N ASN A 221 -17.12 -9.00 -15.71
CA ASN A 221 -16.88 -7.83 -16.54
C ASN A 221 -16.38 -6.67 -15.67
N THR A 222 -16.97 -6.45 -14.51
CA THR A 222 -16.53 -5.42 -13.57
C THR A 222 -15.07 -5.64 -13.16
N ARG A 223 -14.70 -6.86 -12.72
CA ARG A 223 -13.32 -7.19 -12.36
C ARG A 223 -12.34 -7.01 -13.52
N PHE A 224 -12.73 -7.42 -14.73
CA PHE A 224 -11.89 -7.22 -15.92
C PHE A 224 -11.64 -5.73 -16.15
N LYS A 225 -12.70 -4.91 -16.18
CA LYS A 225 -12.62 -3.47 -16.43
C LYS A 225 -11.81 -2.75 -15.36
N TRP A 226 -12.01 -3.09 -14.09
CA TRP A 226 -11.26 -2.53 -12.97
C TRP A 226 -9.80 -2.94 -13.02
N ASN A 227 -9.50 -4.19 -13.38
CA ASN A 227 -8.11 -4.64 -13.60
C ASN A 227 -7.43 -3.89 -14.75
N VAL A 228 -8.13 -3.61 -15.84
CA VAL A 228 -7.59 -2.77 -16.93
C VAL A 228 -7.32 -1.35 -16.44
N ALA A 229 -8.20 -0.77 -15.61
CA ALA A 229 -7.97 0.55 -15.03
C ALA A 229 -6.78 0.62 -14.05
N LYS A 230 -6.28 -0.51 -13.53
CA LYS A 230 -5.05 -0.54 -12.71
C LYS A 230 -3.79 -0.17 -13.50
N ILE A 231 -3.81 -0.28 -14.84
CA ILE A 231 -2.69 0.10 -15.72
C ILE A 231 -2.42 1.62 -15.66
N GLU A 232 -3.43 2.41 -15.31
CA GLU A 232 -3.33 3.87 -15.30
C GLU A 232 -2.41 4.40 -14.19
N ASN A 233 -1.86 5.60 -14.39
CA ASN A 233 -1.12 6.28 -13.34
C ASN A 233 -2.05 6.79 -12.23
N HIS A 234 -1.45 7.26 -11.13
CA HIS A 234 -2.20 7.73 -9.96
C HIS A 234 -3.14 8.89 -10.29
N SER A 235 -2.66 9.91 -11.02
CA SER A 235 -3.45 11.10 -11.38
C SER A 235 -4.68 10.75 -12.20
N VAL A 236 -4.56 9.87 -13.20
CA VAL A 236 -5.69 9.40 -14.01
C VAL A 236 -6.69 8.62 -13.17
N LYS A 237 -6.24 7.74 -12.26
CA LYS A 237 -7.13 6.99 -11.35
C LYS A 237 -7.95 7.91 -10.46
N GLN A 238 -7.33 8.98 -9.95
CA GLN A 238 -8.01 9.96 -9.12
C GLN A 238 -8.97 10.83 -9.91
N LEU A 239 -8.60 11.26 -11.11
CA LEU A 239 -9.51 11.99 -12.00
C LEU A 239 -10.70 11.13 -12.40
N LEU A 240 -10.50 9.84 -12.70
CA LEU A 240 -11.60 8.89 -12.95
C LEU A 240 -12.51 8.72 -11.73
N TYR A 241 -11.93 8.66 -10.54
CA TYR A 241 -12.70 8.56 -9.30
C TYR A 241 -13.58 9.79 -9.10
N ASN A 242 -13.01 11.00 -9.17
CA ASN A 242 -13.77 12.25 -9.05
C ASN A 242 -14.81 12.37 -10.16
N LEU A 243 -14.41 12.18 -11.42
CA LEU A 243 -15.31 12.23 -12.58
C LEU A 243 -16.49 11.27 -12.44
N SER A 244 -16.28 10.08 -11.85
CA SER A 244 -17.37 9.15 -11.63
C SER A 244 -18.47 9.72 -10.74
N TYR A 245 -18.13 10.56 -9.76
CA TYR A 245 -19.12 11.29 -8.98
C TYR A 245 -19.79 12.37 -9.83
N GLY A 246 -19.01 13.24 -10.49
CA GLY A 246 -19.57 14.32 -11.27
C GLY A 246 -20.52 13.85 -12.37
N ASP A 247 -20.10 12.90 -13.19
CA ASP A 247 -20.89 12.34 -14.29
C ASP A 247 -22.15 11.65 -13.74
N HIS A 248 -22.03 10.90 -12.65
CA HIS A 248 -23.18 10.22 -12.08
C HIS A 248 -24.22 11.18 -11.49
N TYR A 249 -23.77 12.11 -10.64
CA TYR A 249 -24.62 13.04 -9.88
C TYR A 249 -25.04 14.26 -10.70
N GLY A 250 -24.32 14.58 -11.77
CA GLY A 250 -24.64 15.63 -12.74
C GLY A 250 -25.68 15.23 -13.78
N ALA A 251 -26.05 13.94 -13.86
CA ALA A 251 -27.10 13.42 -14.74
C ALA A 251 -28.50 13.48 -14.09
N PHE A 252 -29.56 13.70 -14.89
CA PHE A 252 -30.95 13.73 -14.40
C PHE A 252 -31.58 12.33 -14.50
N LYS A 253 -31.59 11.56 -13.39
CA LYS A 253 -32.07 10.17 -13.33
C LYS A 253 -33.28 10.01 -12.40
N GLU A 254 -34.21 9.13 -12.77
CA GLU A 254 -35.45 8.88 -12.01
C GLU A 254 -35.29 7.83 -10.89
N ASP A 255 -34.44 6.83 -11.10
CA ASP A 255 -34.22 5.73 -10.15
C ASP A 255 -32.75 5.69 -9.71
N PHE A 256 -32.48 6.02 -8.45
CA PHE A 256 -31.12 6.05 -7.92
C PHE A 256 -31.00 5.65 -6.45
N GLU A 257 -29.95 4.88 -6.14
CA GLU A 257 -29.56 4.50 -4.78
C GLU A 257 -28.18 5.11 -4.42
N PRO A 258 -28.14 6.32 -3.80
CA PRO A 258 -26.89 7.03 -3.48
C PRO A 258 -25.91 6.22 -2.64
N MET A 259 -26.42 5.50 -1.64
CA MET A 259 -25.58 4.73 -0.73
C MET A 259 -24.86 3.58 -1.46
N LEU A 260 -25.56 2.89 -2.36
CA LEU A 260 -24.98 1.78 -3.13
C LEU A 260 -23.89 2.32 -4.07
N PHE A 261 -24.17 3.43 -4.77
CA PHE A 261 -23.20 4.05 -5.66
C PHE A 261 -21.95 4.51 -4.91
N ASN A 262 -22.10 5.27 -3.81
CA ASN A 262 -20.98 5.76 -3.00
C ASN A 262 -20.09 4.64 -2.50
N ARG A 263 -20.69 3.55 -2.00
CA ARG A 263 -19.93 2.36 -1.58
C ARG A 263 -19.18 1.75 -2.76
N SER A 264 -19.83 1.60 -3.92
CA SER A 264 -19.18 1.06 -5.12
C SER A 264 -18.01 1.91 -5.60
N ARG A 265 -18.06 3.24 -5.42
CA ARG A 265 -16.96 4.15 -5.78
C ARG A 265 -15.75 3.94 -4.89
N TYR A 266 -15.97 3.83 -3.58
CA TYR A 266 -14.92 3.51 -2.64
C TYR A 266 -14.24 2.17 -2.98
N ASP A 267 -15.04 1.13 -3.24
CA ASP A 267 -14.53 -0.19 -3.64
C ASP A 267 -13.78 -0.13 -4.98
N TYR A 268 -14.31 0.62 -5.96
CA TYR A 268 -13.67 0.87 -7.25
C TYR A 268 -12.29 1.52 -7.08
N PHE A 269 -12.21 2.62 -6.32
CA PHE A 269 -10.95 3.33 -6.12
C PHE A 269 -9.91 2.50 -5.38
N LYS A 270 -10.34 1.77 -4.33
CA LYS A 270 -9.51 0.82 -3.61
C LYS A 270 -9.00 -0.30 -4.51
N GLU A 271 -9.79 -0.75 -5.48
CA GLU A 271 -9.35 -1.80 -6.41
C GLU A 271 -8.36 -1.26 -7.45
N ILE A 272 -8.67 -0.15 -8.11
CA ILE A 272 -7.82 0.36 -9.20
C ILE A 272 -6.48 0.91 -8.70
N THR A 273 -6.38 1.29 -7.43
CA THR A 273 -5.12 1.77 -6.81
C THR A 273 -4.13 0.65 -6.49
N LYS A 274 -4.56 -0.61 -6.53
CA LYS A 274 -3.66 -1.76 -6.41
C LYS A 274 -2.69 -1.82 -7.61
N PRO A 275 -1.49 -2.39 -7.42
CA PRO A 275 -0.57 -2.67 -8.53
C PRO A 275 -1.24 -3.55 -9.61
N PHE A 276 -0.88 -3.31 -10.87
CA PHE A 276 -1.32 -4.15 -11.99
C PHE A 276 -0.34 -5.32 -12.18
N ASP A 277 -0.79 -6.54 -11.96
CA ASP A 277 -0.04 -7.74 -12.32
C ASP A 277 -0.41 -8.19 -13.74
N ALA A 278 0.45 -7.85 -14.70
CA ALA A 278 0.24 -8.20 -16.11
C ALA A 278 0.27 -9.72 -16.34
N GLN A 279 1.08 -10.47 -15.60
CA GLN A 279 1.20 -11.93 -15.78
C GLN A 279 -0.06 -12.63 -15.30
N GLU A 280 -0.51 -12.30 -14.08
CA GLU A 280 -1.74 -12.81 -13.51
C GLU A 280 -2.95 -12.43 -14.38
N PHE A 281 -3.01 -11.16 -14.81
CA PHE A 281 -4.10 -10.68 -15.66
C PHE A 281 -4.19 -11.45 -16.98
N MET A 282 -3.07 -11.65 -17.68
CA MET A 282 -3.05 -12.35 -18.96
C MET A 282 -3.43 -13.82 -18.79
N LYS A 283 -2.96 -14.47 -17.72
CA LYS A 283 -3.31 -15.85 -17.38
C LYS A 283 -4.80 -16.00 -17.05
N ASN A 284 -5.35 -15.14 -16.21
CA ASN A 284 -6.75 -15.20 -15.77
C ASN A 284 -7.75 -14.91 -16.90
N ASN A 285 -7.31 -14.28 -17.98
CA ASN A 285 -8.14 -13.89 -19.11
C ASN A 285 -7.79 -14.63 -20.42
N ASP A 286 -7.00 -15.70 -20.32
CA ASP A 286 -6.58 -16.56 -21.43
C ASP A 286 -5.99 -15.76 -22.62
N LYS A 287 -5.04 -14.87 -22.30
CA LYS A 287 -4.35 -14.03 -23.27
C LYS A 287 -2.93 -14.50 -23.52
N GLN A 288 -2.60 -14.74 -24.80
CA GLN A 288 -1.34 -15.32 -25.22
C GLN A 288 -0.22 -14.28 -25.38
N THR A 289 -0.55 -13.13 -25.94
CA THR A 289 0.38 -12.01 -26.19
C THR A 289 -0.40 -10.70 -26.37
N ILE A 290 0.33 -9.61 -26.62
CA ILE A 290 -0.21 -8.27 -26.84
C ILE A 290 -0.16 -7.93 -28.34
N VAL A 291 -1.25 -7.34 -28.84
CA VAL A 291 -1.33 -6.80 -30.19
C VAL A 291 -1.64 -5.31 -30.11
N ILE A 292 -0.79 -4.49 -30.71
CA ILE A 292 -0.90 -3.02 -30.70
C ILE A 292 -1.29 -2.56 -32.10
N PHE A 293 -2.51 -2.06 -32.26
CA PHE A 293 -2.94 -1.34 -33.45
C PHE A 293 -2.52 0.11 -33.36
N VAL A 294 -1.60 0.55 -34.22
CA VAL A 294 -1.31 1.97 -34.38
C VAL A 294 -2.21 2.51 -35.50
N ARG A 295 -3.19 3.32 -35.11
CA ARG A 295 -4.27 3.80 -35.97
C ARG A 295 -4.07 5.28 -36.25
N GLY A 296 -4.45 5.71 -37.44
CA GLY A 296 -4.27 7.09 -37.87
C GLY A 296 -4.47 7.18 -39.37
N MET A 297 -5.07 8.28 -39.82
CA MET A 297 -5.25 8.56 -41.25
C MET A 297 -3.88 8.63 -41.97
N SER A 298 -3.89 8.68 -43.31
CA SER A 298 -2.64 8.83 -44.07
C SER A 298 -1.85 10.04 -43.58
N GLY A 299 -0.53 9.89 -43.39
CA GLY A 299 0.35 10.95 -42.92
C GLY A 299 0.14 11.44 -41.47
N ALA A 300 -0.63 10.72 -40.64
CA ALA A 300 -0.93 11.16 -39.28
C ALA A 300 0.25 11.12 -38.26
N GLY A 301 1.42 10.57 -38.64
CA GLY A 301 2.56 10.41 -37.73
C GLY A 301 2.72 9.02 -37.09
N LYS A 302 1.96 8.02 -37.57
CA LYS A 302 1.99 6.63 -37.05
C LYS A 302 3.40 6.04 -36.92
N THR A 303 4.22 6.18 -37.97
CA THR A 303 5.59 5.65 -37.98
C THR A 303 6.45 6.20 -36.85
N THR A 304 6.28 7.49 -36.50
CA THR A 304 6.98 8.11 -35.36
C THR A 304 6.57 7.46 -34.04
N VAL A 305 5.27 7.23 -33.85
CA VAL A 305 4.73 6.54 -32.66
C VAL A 305 5.23 5.09 -32.60
N VAL A 306 5.17 4.35 -33.71
CA VAL A 306 5.68 2.97 -33.81
C VAL A 306 7.15 2.89 -33.41
N ASN A 307 7.98 3.81 -33.91
CA ASN A 307 9.41 3.81 -33.59
C ASN A 307 9.66 4.01 -32.09
N ARG A 308 8.90 4.89 -31.42
CA ARG A 308 8.98 5.05 -29.95
C ARG A 308 8.56 3.81 -29.18
N ILE A 309 7.54 3.10 -29.65
CA ILE A 309 7.11 1.84 -29.05
C ILE A 309 8.21 0.78 -29.22
N ILE A 310 8.80 0.68 -30.42
CA ILE A 310 9.89 -0.24 -30.70
C ILE A 310 11.12 0.08 -29.83
N GLU A 311 11.48 1.35 -29.68
CA GLU A 311 12.54 1.80 -28.75
C GLU A 311 12.26 1.32 -27.32
N LEU A 312 11.07 1.60 -26.79
CA LEU A 312 10.66 1.15 -25.46
C LEU A 312 10.75 -0.37 -25.29
N LEU A 313 10.27 -1.15 -26.26
CA LEU A 313 10.31 -2.61 -26.20
C LEU A 313 11.75 -3.13 -26.26
N LYS A 314 12.62 -2.52 -27.07
CA LYS A 314 14.06 -2.87 -27.13
C LYS A 314 14.77 -2.55 -25.82
N ASP A 315 14.52 -1.38 -25.24
CA ASP A 315 15.10 -0.94 -23.97
C ASP A 315 14.71 -1.87 -22.81
N ASN A 316 13.59 -2.59 -22.95
CA ASN A 316 13.10 -3.56 -21.97
C ASN A 316 13.34 -5.03 -22.39
N CYS A 317 14.12 -5.28 -23.44
CA CYS A 317 14.42 -6.62 -23.95
C CYS A 317 13.17 -7.47 -24.27
N ILE A 318 12.12 -6.83 -24.80
CA ILE A 318 10.87 -7.47 -25.19
C ILE A 318 10.90 -7.78 -26.70
N SER A 319 10.67 -9.05 -27.03
CA SER A 319 10.57 -9.50 -28.41
C SER A 319 9.31 -8.96 -29.07
N HIS A 320 9.46 -8.37 -30.25
CA HIS A 320 8.36 -7.72 -30.96
C HIS A 320 8.42 -7.97 -32.47
N THR A 321 7.31 -7.72 -33.16
CA THR A 321 7.23 -7.77 -34.62
C THR A 321 6.36 -6.63 -35.12
N HIS A 322 6.92 -5.81 -36.00
CA HIS A 322 6.21 -4.73 -36.66
C HIS A 322 5.72 -5.19 -38.03
N VAL A 323 4.41 -5.11 -38.25
CA VAL A 323 3.75 -5.49 -39.50
C VAL A 323 3.09 -4.24 -40.11
N GLU A 324 3.82 -3.57 -40.99
CA GLU A 324 3.31 -2.43 -41.76
C GLU A 324 2.65 -2.91 -43.06
N ARG A 325 1.38 -2.56 -43.29
CA ARG A 325 0.66 -3.02 -44.50
C ARG A 325 1.29 -2.50 -45.79
N ASP A 326 1.70 -1.23 -45.81
CA ASP A 326 2.29 -0.62 -47.01
C ASP A 326 3.64 -1.28 -47.36
N GLN A 327 4.39 -1.73 -46.36
CA GLN A 327 5.57 -2.56 -46.57
C GLN A 327 5.21 -3.91 -47.20
N VAL A 328 4.17 -4.59 -46.69
CA VAL A 328 3.71 -5.87 -47.27
C VAL A 328 3.26 -5.71 -48.72
N ILE A 329 2.54 -4.63 -49.04
CA ILE A 329 2.15 -4.29 -50.42
C ILE A 329 3.39 -4.21 -51.31
N CYS A 330 4.41 -3.46 -50.87
CA CYS A 330 5.64 -3.29 -51.63
C CYS A 330 6.41 -4.61 -51.78
N CYS A 331 6.52 -5.43 -50.72
CA CYS A 331 7.18 -6.73 -50.80
C CYS A 331 6.48 -7.68 -51.78
N VAL A 332 5.15 -7.75 -51.75
CA VAL A 332 4.36 -8.63 -52.64
C VAL A 332 4.46 -8.15 -54.09
N ALA A 333 4.37 -6.84 -54.34
CA ALA A 333 4.54 -6.28 -55.67
C ALA A 333 5.97 -6.49 -56.21
N ALA A 334 7.00 -6.26 -55.39
CA ALA A 334 8.39 -6.50 -55.76
C ALA A 334 8.64 -7.98 -56.08
N GLN A 335 8.13 -8.89 -55.25
CA GLN A 335 8.23 -10.34 -55.48
C GLN A 335 7.54 -10.78 -56.77
N HIS A 336 6.38 -10.19 -57.09
CA HIS A 336 5.65 -10.45 -58.34
C HIS A 336 6.49 -10.09 -59.58
N GLU A 337 7.24 -8.98 -59.52
CA GLU A 337 8.11 -8.49 -60.59
C GLU A 337 9.53 -9.10 -60.56
N GLY A 338 9.82 -10.02 -59.63
CA GLY A 338 11.16 -10.59 -59.46
C GLY A 338 12.21 -9.58 -58.95
N MET A 339 11.77 -8.49 -58.32
CA MET A 339 12.62 -7.47 -57.70
C MET A 339 13.07 -7.92 -56.29
N PRO A 340 14.24 -7.46 -55.79
CA PRO A 340 14.68 -7.76 -54.44
C PRO A 340 13.72 -7.17 -53.39
N MET A 341 13.41 -7.96 -52.35
CA MET A 341 12.57 -7.51 -51.25
C MET A 341 13.34 -6.60 -50.30
N SER A 342 12.79 -5.41 -50.01
CA SER A 342 13.34 -4.51 -49.00
C SER A 342 12.88 -4.88 -47.58
N CYS A 343 13.77 -4.75 -46.61
CA CYS A 343 13.45 -4.86 -45.18
C CYS A 343 12.77 -3.59 -44.62
N HIS A 344 12.66 -2.53 -45.42
CA HIS A 344 11.99 -1.28 -45.08
C HIS A 344 10.97 -0.90 -46.15
N ARG A 345 9.98 -0.10 -45.77
CA ARG A 345 9.04 0.47 -46.73
C ARG A 345 9.79 1.43 -47.68
N PRO A 346 9.69 1.25 -49.01
CA PRO A 346 10.20 2.23 -49.96
C PRO A 346 9.40 3.53 -49.87
N ILE A 347 9.99 4.64 -50.32
CA ILE A 347 9.40 5.99 -50.32
C ILE A 347 9.45 6.60 -51.72
N GLY A 348 8.73 7.70 -51.95
CA GLY A 348 8.83 8.46 -53.20
C GLY A 348 8.36 7.69 -54.43
N GLU A 349 9.08 7.88 -55.54
CA GLU A 349 8.77 7.26 -56.83
C GLU A 349 8.79 5.73 -56.77
N GLU A 350 9.70 5.13 -55.98
CA GLU A 350 9.78 3.68 -55.83
C GLU A 350 8.52 3.11 -55.17
N TYR A 351 8.04 3.78 -54.12
CA TYR A 351 6.77 3.44 -53.48
C TYR A 351 5.60 3.56 -54.44
N ALA A 352 5.52 4.68 -55.17
CA ALA A 352 4.46 4.91 -56.15
C ALA A 352 4.45 3.81 -57.22
N LYS A 353 5.61 3.46 -57.77
CA LYS A 353 5.76 2.38 -58.76
C LYS A 353 5.26 1.03 -58.25
N LEU A 354 5.69 0.61 -57.06
CA LEU A 354 5.27 -0.67 -56.49
C LEU A 354 3.78 -0.68 -56.11
N ARG A 355 3.26 0.48 -55.71
CA ARG A 355 1.83 0.65 -55.45
C ARG A 355 1.00 0.53 -56.73
N ASP A 356 1.45 1.13 -57.82
CA ASP A 356 0.81 1.04 -59.13
C ASP A 356 0.78 -0.40 -59.64
N ILE A 357 1.87 -1.17 -59.46
CA ILE A 357 1.91 -2.62 -59.77
C ILE A 357 0.85 -3.37 -58.96
N TYR A 358 0.80 -3.14 -57.64
CA TYR A 358 -0.20 -3.75 -56.77
C TYR A 358 -1.65 -3.50 -57.24
N GLU A 359 -1.96 -2.27 -57.66
CA GLU A 359 -3.30 -1.88 -58.13
C GLU A 359 -3.61 -2.47 -59.51
N LYS A 360 -2.66 -2.42 -60.44
CA LYS A 360 -2.80 -2.92 -61.82
C LYS A 360 -2.96 -4.44 -61.87
N GLU A 361 -2.13 -5.17 -61.13
CA GLU A 361 -2.09 -6.64 -61.09
C GLU A 361 -3.07 -7.25 -60.07
N LYS A 362 -3.85 -6.40 -59.37
CA LYS A 362 -4.90 -6.81 -58.41
C LYS A 362 -4.40 -7.76 -57.33
N LEU A 363 -3.23 -7.49 -56.74
CA LEU A 363 -2.54 -8.36 -55.78
C LEU A 363 -3.17 -8.37 -54.36
N GLY A 364 -4.42 -7.92 -54.20
CA GLY A 364 -5.10 -7.75 -52.91
C GLY A 364 -5.13 -9.00 -52.02
N GLU A 365 -5.47 -10.16 -52.60
CA GLU A 365 -5.55 -11.42 -51.84
C GLU A 365 -4.15 -11.91 -51.41
N HIS A 366 -3.14 -11.73 -52.24
CA HIS A 366 -1.75 -12.07 -51.89
C HIS A 366 -1.24 -11.20 -50.73
N VAL A 367 -1.48 -9.89 -50.79
CA VAL A 367 -1.15 -8.96 -49.70
C VAL A 367 -1.87 -9.34 -48.41
N LYS A 368 -3.15 -9.66 -48.48
CA LYS A 368 -3.94 -10.10 -47.32
C LYS A 368 -3.35 -11.37 -46.71
N ASN A 369 -3.07 -12.40 -47.52
CA ASN A 369 -2.52 -13.66 -47.04
C ASN A 369 -1.15 -13.49 -46.39
N GLU A 370 -0.27 -12.68 -46.99
CA GLU A 370 1.05 -12.39 -46.43
C GLU A 370 0.95 -11.57 -45.13
N PHE A 371 0.04 -10.59 -45.07
CA PHE A 371 -0.20 -9.79 -43.87
C PHE A 371 -0.74 -10.66 -42.72
N VAL A 372 -1.71 -11.54 -43.00
CA VAL A 372 -2.24 -12.51 -42.03
C VAL A 372 -1.15 -13.47 -41.56
N ARG A 373 -0.34 -14.02 -42.48
CA ARG A 373 0.75 -14.94 -42.16
C ARG A 373 1.77 -14.32 -41.20
N ARG A 374 2.22 -13.08 -41.47
CA ARG A 374 3.18 -12.37 -40.60
C ARG A 374 2.63 -12.14 -39.19
N ILE A 375 1.34 -11.80 -39.07
CA ILE A 375 0.68 -11.60 -37.76
C ILE A 375 0.59 -12.95 -37.02
N GLU A 376 0.12 -14.01 -37.69
CA GLU A 376 -0.02 -15.35 -37.10
C GLU A 376 1.32 -15.89 -36.59
N GLU A 377 2.38 -15.77 -37.38
CA GLU A 377 3.73 -16.19 -37.00
C GLU A 377 4.26 -15.43 -35.78
N ALA A 378 3.98 -14.12 -35.70
CA ALA A 378 4.40 -13.31 -34.56
C ALA A 378 3.63 -13.67 -33.28
N ILE A 379 2.32 -13.93 -33.38
CA ILE A 379 1.49 -14.40 -32.26
C ILE A 379 1.98 -15.77 -31.78
N ALA A 380 2.25 -16.70 -32.70
CA ALA A 380 2.76 -18.04 -32.36
C ALA A 380 4.11 -17.98 -31.62
N LYS A 381 4.97 -17.01 -31.96
CA LYS A 381 6.24 -16.73 -31.27
C LYS A 381 6.08 -15.97 -29.95
N LYS A 382 4.85 -15.62 -29.55
CA LYS A 382 4.54 -14.76 -28.40
C LYS A 382 5.26 -13.40 -28.43
N HIS A 383 5.51 -12.87 -29.61
CA HIS A 383 6.03 -11.51 -29.75
C HIS A 383 4.92 -10.49 -29.47
N VAL A 384 5.27 -9.30 -29.01
CA VAL A 384 4.38 -8.14 -29.09
C VAL A 384 4.21 -7.78 -30.57
N VAL A 385 2.98 -7.81 -31.08
CA VAL A 385 2.70 -7.56 -32.51
C VAL A 385 2.23 -6.13 -32.70
N ILE A 386 2.98 -5.31 -33.43
CA ILE A 386 2.62 -3.93 -33.76
C ILE A 386 2.06 -3.93 -35.18
N ILE A 387 0.80 -3.53 -35.33
CA ILE A 387 0.09 -3.47 -36.62
C ILE A 387 -0.08 -2.01 -37.02
N ASP A 388 0.64 -1.58 -38.07
CA ASP A 388 0.51 -0.26 -38.67
C ASP A 388 -0.29 -0.34 -39.97
N THR A 389 -1.54 0.11 -39.93
CA THR A 389 -2.40 0.18 -41.12
C THR A 389 -3.53 1.19 -40.96
N VAL A 390 -3.84 1.91 -42.04
CA VAL A 390 -5.04 2.77 -42.10
C VAL A 390 -6.32 1.94 -42.14
N MET A 391 -6.24 0.65 -42.52
CA MET A 391 -7.41 -0.24 -42.56
C MET A 391 -8.10 -0.41 -41.22
N SER A 392 -7.40 -0.16 -40.11
CA SER A 392 -7.93 -0.30 -38.75
C SER A 392 -9.17 0.55 -38.47
N TYR A 393 -9.43 1.58 -39.27
CA TYR A 393 -10.63 2.42 -39.18
C TYR A 393 -11.82 1.95 -40.03
N PHE A 394 -11.65 0.87 -40.80
CA PHE A 394 -12.66 0.37 -41.72
C PHE A 394 -13.05 -1.08 -41.39
N LYS A 395 -14.29 -1.46 -41.69
CA LYS A 395 -14.86 -2.78 -41.35
C LYS A 395 -14.05 -3.97 -41.88
N ASP A 396 -13.37 -3.78 -43.01
CA ASP A 396 -12.65 -4.84 -43.72
C ASP A 396 -11.42 -5.36 -42.95
N ILE A 397 -10.94 -4.64 -41.93
CA ILE A 397 -9.79 -5.11 -41.13
C ILE A 397 -10.04 -6.47 -40.48
N SER A 398 -11.28 -6.76 -40.09
CA SER A 398 -11.69 -8.03 -39.51
C SER A 398 -11.45 -9.23 -40.44
N THR A 399 -11.44 -8.99 -41.76
CA THR A 399 -11.14 -10.00 -42.78
C THR A 399 -9.66 -10.07 -43.13
N SER A 400 -8.86 -9.10 -42.69
CA SER A 400 -7.44 -8.94 -43.03
C SER A 400 -6.52 -9.26 -41.85
N VAL A 401 -7.03 -9.76 -40.74
CA VAL A 401 -6.24 -10.23 -39.59
C VAL A 401 -6.61 -11.68 -39.27
N PRO A 402 -5.69 -12.47 -38.68
CA PRO A 402 -6.01 -13.85 -38.31
C PRO A 402 -7.01 -13.92 -37.15
N GLN A 403 -7.73 -15.05 -37.06
CA GLN A 403 -8.67 -15.33 -35.96
C GLN A 403 -7.98 -15.50 -34.61
N SER A 404 -6.69 -15.87 -34.59
CA SER A 404 -5.88 -16.01 -33.37
C SER A 404 -5.81 -14.71 -32.56
N ILE A 405 -6.02 -13.55 -33.18
CA ILE A 405 -6.00 -12.23 -32.51
C ILE A 405 -7.01 -12.13 -31.36
N LYS A 406 -8.10 -12.93 -31.37
CA LYS A 406 -9.08 -12.97 -30.27
C LYS A 406 -8.49 -13.46 -28.94
N ASN A 407 -7.40 -14.22 -29.03
CA ASN A 407 -6.63 -14.75 -27.89
C ASN A 407 -5.54 -13.75 -27.44
N CYS A 408 -5.47 -12.56 -28.01
CA CYS A 408 -4.50 -11.53 -27.63
C CYS A 408 -5.15 -10.43 -26.80
N PHE A 409 -4.34 -9.73 -26.01
CA PHE A 409 -4.74 -8.47 -25.41
C PHE A 409 -4.47 -7.34 -26.41
N ILE A 410 -5.55 -6.78 -26.95
CA ILE A 410 -5.51 -5.78 -28.02
C ILE A 410 -5.47 -4.36 -27.44
N VAL A 411 -4.46 -3.60 -27.83
CA VAL A 411 -4.32 -2.17 -27.54
C VAL A 411 -4.47 -1.39 -28.85
N SER A 412 -5.16 -0.26 -28.83
CA SER A 412 -5.10 0.71 -29.93
C SER A 412 -4.42 2.00 -29.50
N ILE A 413 -3.70 2.60 -30.44
CA ILE A 413 -3.07 3.91 -30.30
C ILE A 413 -3.52 4.75 -31.48
N ASP A 414 -4.44 5.65 -31.22
CA ASP A 414 -5.05 6.55 -32.19
C ASP A 414 -4.23 7.83 -32.30
N VAL A 415 -3.55 8.00 -33.44
CA VAL A 415 -2.62 9.10 -33.70
C VAL A 415 -3.34 10.23 -34.43
N VAL A 416 -3.37 11.39 -33.79
CA VAL A 416 -4.00 12.61 -34.27
C VAL A 416 -2.92 13.57 -34.73
N ARG A 417 -2.92 13.97 -36.01
CA ARG A 417 -2.00 14.99 -36.50
C ARG A 417 -2.49 16.39 -36.18
N ASN A 418 -1.61 17.23 -35.66
CA ASN A 418 -1.89 18.61 -35.23
C ASN A 418 -1.20 19.67 -36.13
N GLU A 419 -0.58 19.26 -37.23
CA GLU A 419 0.11 20.15 -38.18
C GLU A 419 -0.41 19.94 -39.61
N LEU A 420 -0.42 21.01 -40.40
CA LEU A 420 -0.73 20.93 -41.83
C LEU A 420 0.22 19.96 -42.56
N PHE A 421 -0.29 19.29 -43.58
CA PHE A 421 0.53 18.59 -44.56
C PHE A 421 1.41 19.54 -45.35
N THR A 422 2.64 19.11 -45.62
CA THR A 422 3.62 19.78 -46.48
C THR A 422 3.85 18.97 -47.75
N GLU A 423 4.45 19.57 -48.79
CA GLU A 423 4.86 18.83 -49.99
C GLU A 423 5.78 17.65 -49.65
N GLN A 424 6.67 17.82 -48.67
CA GLN A 424 7.55 16.72 -48.20
C GLN A 424 6.75 15.52 -47.65
N ASP A 425 5.61 15.75 -47.00
CA ASP A 425 4.75 14.65 -46.54
C ASP A 425 4.17 13.87 -47.72
N ALA A 426 3.81 14.55 -48.81
CA ALA A 426 3.23 13.95 -50.00
C ALA A 426 4.30 13.25 -50.87
N GLU A 427 5.48 13.84 -51.00
CA GLU A 427 6.65 13.28 -51.68
C GLU A 427 7.05 11.92 -51.11
N ARG A 428 6.98 11.72 -49.78
CA ARG A 428 7.26 10.41 -49.16
C ARG A 428 6.38 9.29 -49.70
N HIS A 429 5.18 9.62 -50.15
CA HIS A 429 4.22 8.68 -50.73
C HIS A 429 4.19 8.74 -52.27
N GLY A 430 5.05 9.53 -52.91
CA GLY A 430 5.07 9.71 -54.36
C GLY A 430 3.76 10.27 -54.93
N ILE A 431 3.06 11.12 -54.16
CA ILE A 431 1.80 11.76 -54.55
C ILE A 431 1.86 13.27 -54.35
N THR A 432 0.87 13.98 -54.89
CA THR A 432 0.73 15.43 -54.69
C THR A 432 0.13 15.77 -53.33
N LEU A 433 0.42 16.95 -52.79
CA LEU A 433 -0.16 17.45 -51.54
C LEU A 433 -1.70 17.42 -51.54
N SER A 434 -2.35 17.82 -52.64
CA SER A 434 -3.81 17.77 -52.77
C SER A 434 -4.35 16.33 -52.62
N LYS A 435 -3.68 15.33 -53.23
CA LYS A 435 -4.05 13.93 -53.06
C LYS A 435 -3.82 13.45 -51.63
N GLN A 436 -2.75 13.90 -50.96
CA GLN A 436 -2.49 13.58 -49.55
C GLN A 436 -3.58 14.15 -48.62
N ILE A 437 -4.00 15.41 -48.82
CA ILE A 437 -5.10 16.05 -48.08
C ILE A 437 -6.40 15.25 -48.29
N ASN A 438 -6.68 14.86 -49.54
CA ASN A 438 -7.86 14.06 -49.87
C ASN A 438 -7.87 12.69 -49.17
N LEU A 439 -6.73 11.99 -49.16
CA LEU A 439 -6.57 10.72 -48.44
C LEU A 439 -6.74 10.88 -46.93
N HIS A 440 -6.38 12.04 -46.37
CA HIS A 440 -6.57 12.34 -44.96
C HIS A 440 -8.04 12.66 -44.60
N SER A 441 -8.85 13.05 -45.59
CA SER A 441 -10.29 13.31 -45.48
C SER A 441 -10.67 14.56 -44.65
N LYS A 442 -11.99 14.81 -44.58
CA LYS A 442 -12.58 15.96 -43.86
C LYS A 442 -12.32 15.91 -42.35
N ARG A 443 -12.10 17.09 -41.75
CA ARG A 443 -11.97 17.35 -40.31
C ARG A 443 -12.69 18.63 -39.93
N THR A 444 -13.30 18.64 -38.74
CA THR A 444 -13.99 19.79 -38.15
C THR A 444 -13.33 20.14 -36.82
N GLU A 445 -13.71 21.27 -36.22
CA GLU A 445 -13.21 21.65 -34.89
C GLU A 445 -13.57 20.63 -33.80
N LEU A 446 -14.67 19.89 -33.99
CA LEU A 446 -15.16 18.87 -33.06
C LEU A 446 -14.89 17.45 -33.53
N SER A 447 -14.16 17.26 -34.63
CA SER A 447 -13.78 15.93 -35.12
C SER A 447 -12.48 15.90 -35.91
N TRP A 448 -11.53 15.10 -35.41
CA TRP A 448 -10.30 14.76 -36.10
C TRP A 448 -10.41 13.50 -36.98
N LEU A 449 -11.58 12.86 -37.01
CA LEU A 449 -11.89 11.73 -37.87
C LEU A 449 -12.92 12.11 -38.94
N SER A 450 -12.83 11.45 -40.10
CA SER A 450 -13.85 11.62 -41.13
C SER A 450 -15.16 10.94 -40.75
N GLU A 451 -16.27 11.44 -41.29
CA GLU A 451 -17.61 10.86 -41.12
C GLU A 451 -17.66 9.35 -41.48
N LYS A 452 -16.87 8.92 -42.48
CA LYS A 452 -16.78 7.50 -42.88
C LYS A 452 -16.21 6.62 -41.77
N VAL A 453 -15.22 7.12 -41.03
CA VAL A 453 -14.61 6.40 -39.91
C VAL A 453 -15.53 6.42 -38.70
N ILE A 454 -16.15 7.57 -38.40
CA ILE A 454 -17.12 7.72 -37.31
C ILE A 454 -18.31 6.76 -37.47
N LYS A 455 -18.77 6.51 -38.69
CA LYS A 455 -19.80 5.49 -38.96
C LYS A 455 -19.43 4.08 -38.48
N ASN A 456 -18.13 3.81 -38.28
CA ASN A 456 -17.59 2.56 -37.74
C ASN A 456 -17.05 2.71 -36.30
N ALA A 457 -17.35 3.80 -35.59
CA ALA A 457 -16.86 4.08 -34.25
C ALA A 457 -17.08 2.92 -33.25
N LYS A 458 -18.17 2.16 -33.40
CA LYS A 458 -18.51 0.98 -32.58
C LYS A 458 -17.45 -0.13 -32.63
N ASP A 459 -16.71 -0.23 -33.73
CA ASP A 459 -15.70 -1.25 -33.99
C ASP A 459 -14.30 -0.84 -33.49
N ILE A 460 -14.07 0.47 -33.29
CA ILE A 460 -12.76 1.02 -32.93
C ILE A 460 -12.66 1.46 -31.46
N THR A 461 -13.77 1.75 -30.78
CA THR A 461 -13.81 2.03 -29.33
C THR A 461 -13.43 0.82 -28.49
N SER A 462 -13.04 1.06 -27.23
CA SER A 462 -12.67 -0.02 -26.31
C SER A 462 -13.81 -1.01 -26.07
N ARG A 463 -13.48 -2.29 -25.87
CA ARG A 463 -14.39 -3.34 -25.37
C ARG A 463 -14.87 -3.02 -23.97
N CYS A 464 -14.09 -2.31 -23.17
CA CYS A 464 -14.44 -1.93 -21.81
C CYS A 464 -15.61 -0.92 -21.75
N THR A 465 -15.92 -0.21 -22.84
CA THR A 465 -17.12 0.65 -22.94
C THR A 465 -18.41 -0.13 -23.19
N SER A 466 -18.32 -1.42 -23.53
CA SER A 466 -19.50 -2.27 -23.71
C SER A 466 -19.98 -2.86 -22.39
N LYS A 467 -21.29 -3.12 -22.28
CA LYS A 467 -21.88 -3.74 -21.08
C LYS A 467 -21.27 -5.12 -20.77
N GLU A 468 -20.98 -5.91 -21.81
CA GLU A 468 -20.38 -7.24 -21.67
C GLU A 468 -19.18 -7.40 -22.60
N ILE A 469 -18.01 -7.70 -22.01
CA ILE A 469 -16.73 -7.77 -22.75
C ILE A 469 -16.71 -8.94 -23.74
N GLY A 470 -17.44 -10.03 -23.44
CA GLY A 470 -17.49 -11.24 -24.26
C GLY A 470 -18.37 -11.16 -25.50
N GLN A 471 -19.27 -10.17 -25.62
CA GLN A 471 -20.29 -10.15 -26.69
C GLN A 471 -19.85 -9.48 -28.00
N SER A 472 -18.65 -8.90 -28.07
CA SER A 472 -18.20 -8.21 -29.28
C SER A 472 -17.91 -9.19 -30.43
N LYS A 473 -18.66 -9.07 -31.52
CA LYS A 473 -18.40 -9.81 -32.78
C LYS A 473 -17.11 -9.35 -33.48
N THR A 474 -16.62 -8.17 -33.15
CA THR A 474 -15.46 -7.54 -33.81
C THR A 474 -14.17 -7.99 -33.13
N ILE A 475 -13.46 -8.93 -33.76
CA ILE A 475 -12.23 -9.53 -33.21
C ILE A 475 -11.09 -8.52 -33.02
N THR A 476 -11.11 -7.38 -33.72
CA THR A 476 -10.10 -6.31 -33.66
C THR A 476 -10.43 -5.22 -32.65
N LYS A 477 -11.57 -5.31 -31.95
CA LYS A 477 -11.98 -4.29 -30.98
C LYS A 477 -10.99 -4.29 -29.80
N PRO A 478 -10.35 -3.14 -29.48
CA PRO A 478 -9.29 -3.07 -28.47
C PRO A 478 -9.86 -3.17 -27.05
N TYR A 479 -9.06 -3.59 -26.08
CA TYR A 479 -9.39 -3.49 -24.65
C TYR A 479 -8.93 -2.16 -24.06
N LEU A 480 -7.89 -1.56 -24.65
CA LEU A 480 -7.30 -0.30 -24.21
C LEU A 480 -7.07 0.59 -25.43
N CYS A 481 -7.52 1.85 -25.36
CA CYS A 481 -7.33 2.83 -26.42
C CYS A 481 -6.51 3.99 -25.90
N TYR A 482 -5.38 4.32 -26.51
CA TYR A 482 -4.63 5.55 -26.27
C TYR A 482 -4.88 6.53 -27.40
N VAL A 483 -4.88 7.82 -27.09
CA VAL A 483 -4.95 8.89 -28.10
C VAL A 483 -3.70 9.74 -27.96
N VAL A 484 -3.04 9.99 -29.09
CA VAL A 484 -1.74 10.66 -29.14
C VAL A 484 -1.81 11.81 -30.13
N GLY A 485 -1.64 13.04 -29.64
CA GLY A 485 -1.49 14.23 -30.48
C GLY A 485 -0.07 14.30 -31.01
N TRP A 486 0.09 14.24 -32.33
CA TRP A 486 1.37 14.30 -33.03
C TRP A 486 1.58 15.67 -33.68
N ASN A 487 2.72 16.25 -33.36
CA ASN A 487 3.36 17.41 -33.99
C ASN A 487 4.88 17.21 -33.91
N LYS A 488 5.66 18.08 -34.55
CA LYS A 488 7.13 17.96 -34.57
C LYS A 488 7.79 18.33 -33.25
N THR A 489 7.16 19.19 -32.45
CA THR A 489 7.80 19.86 -31.30
C THR A 489 7.20 19.55 -29.95
N ASN A 490 5.91 19.21 -29.85
CA ASN A 490 5.18 19.14 -28.58
C ASN A 490 4.04 18.09 -28.57
N SER A 491 4.39 16.81 -28.61
CA SER A 491 3.35 15.76 -28.70
C SER A 491 2.64 15.53 -27.35
N ILE A 492 1.33 15.31 -27.39
CA ILE A 492 0.45 15.10 -26.23
C ILE A 492 0.09 13.61 -26.13
N GLY A 493 0.13 13.05 -24.92
CA GLY A 493 -0.24 11.67 -24.62
C GLY A 493 0.86 10.63 -24.80
N TYR A 494 2.06 11.02 -25.26
CA TYR A 494 3.18 10.09 -25.47
C TYR A 494 3.65 9.43 -24.18
N GLY A 495 3.86 10.23 -23.12
CA GLY A 495 4.37 9.72 -21.85
C GLY A 495 3.42 8.70 -21.22
N ILE A 496 2.13 9.03 -21.18
CA ILE A 496 1.07 8.15 -20.69
C ILE A 496 0.99 6.86 -21.51
N MET A 497 1.00 6.96 -22.84
CA MET A 497 0.95 5.81 -23.73
C MET A 497 2.15 4.87 -23.53
N LEU A 498 3.37 5.40 -23.47
CA LEU A 498 4.57 4.60 -23.26
C LEU A 498 4.60 3.95 -21.87
N ASN A 499 4.18 4.67 -20.82
CA ASN A 499 4.06 4.10 -19.48
C ASN A 499 3.04 2.95 -19.47
N GLY A 500 1.87 3.13 -20.07
CA GLY A 500 0.87 2.08 -20.17
C GLY A 500 1.35 0.83 -20.92
N ILE A 501 2.08 1.01 -22.04
CA ILE A 501 2.71 -0.10 -22.77
C ILE A 501 3.75 -0.81 -21.90
N ARG A 502 4.56 -0.07 -21.14
CA ARG A 502 5.54 -0.64 -20.21
C ARG A 502 4.87 -1.53 -19.16
N GLU A 503 3.80 -1.06 -18.54
CA GLU A 503 3.05 -1.81 -17.52
C GLU A 503 2.48 -3.12 -18.08
N ILE A 504 1.77 -3.07 -19.22
CA ILE A 504 1.16 -4.28 -19.79
C ILE A 504 2.18 -5.28 -20.32
N THR A 505 3.34 -4.81 -20.77
CA THR A 505 4.41 -5.68 -21.31
C THR A 505 5.41 -6.14 -20.25
N ALA A 506 5.27 -5.73 -18.97
CA ALA A 506 6.21 -6.07 -17.91
C ALA A 506 6.41 -7.59 -17.75
N HIS A 507 5.37 -8.39 -17.94
CA HIS A 507 5.42 -9.86 -17.90
C HIS A 507 6.11 -10.52 -19.11
N LEU A 508 6.33 -9.75 -20.18
CA LEU A 508 6.99 -10.20 -21.42
C LEU A 508 8.44 -9.77 -21.48
N LYS A 509 8.95 -9.08 -20.45
CA LYS A 509 10.40 -9.02 -20.24
C LYS A 509 10.83 -10.47 -20.32
N THR A 510 11.58 -10.77 -21.39
CA THR A 510 12.04 -12.13 -21.62
C THR A 510 12.59 -12.61 -20.28
N GLU A 511 12.42 -13.89 -19.96
CA GLU A 511 13.42 -14.53 -19.12
C GLU A 511 14.74 -14.37 -19.89
N THR A 512 15.33 -13.17 -19.86
CA THR A 512 16.75 -13.01 -19.86
C THR A 512 17.17 -14.07 -18.89
N ILE A 513 17.94 -15.00 -19.40
CA ILE A 513 18.85 -15.81 -18.63
C ILE A 513 19.84 -14.81 -17.98
N GLU A 514 19.35 -13.86 -17.17
CA GLU A 514 19.95 -13.64 -15.89
C GLU A 514 19.91 -15.04 -15.29
N VAL A 515 21.08 -15.66 -15.16
CA VAL A 515 21.26 -16.76 -14.22
C VAL A 515 20.52 -16.29 -12.98
N ALA A 516 19.33 -16.86 -12.71
CA ALA A 516 18.43 -16.34 -11.69
C ALA A 516 19.26 -16.16 -10.44
N ILE A 517 19.64 -14.92 -10.14
CA ILE A 517 20.59 -14.70 -9.07
C ILE A 517 19.77 -15.04 -7.85
N ASP A 518 20.13 -16.14 -7.20
CA ASP A 518 19.35 -16.66 -6.10
C ASP A 518 19.45 -15.69 -4.92
N THR A 519 18.55 -14.72 -4.90
CA THR A 519 18.47 -13.67 -3.89
C THR A 519 18.11 -14.25 -2.53
N ASN A 520 17.56 -15.47 -2.46
CA ASN A 520 17.18 -16.09 -1.19
C ASN A 520 18.41 -16.38 -0.31
N ASN A 521 19.56 -16.62 -0.94
CA ASN A 521 20.82 -16.94 -0.27
C ASN A 521 21.73 -15.73 -0.03
N MET A 522 21.39 -14.56 -0.58
CA MET A 522 22.12 -13.32 -0.31
C MET A 522 22.01 -12.92 1.16
N ASN A 523 23.09 -12.37 1.71
CA ASN A 523 23.03 -11.61 2.96
C ASN A 523 22.39 -10.23 2.70
N ILE A 524 21.98 -9.52 3.76
CA ILE A 524 21.26 -8.24 3.62
C ILE A 524 22.07 -7.15 2.92
N VAL A 525 23.41 -7.15 3.06
CA VAL A 525 24.29 -6.19 2.40
C VAL A 525 24.36 -6.48 0.90
N GLU A 526 24.53 -7.75 0.53
CA GLU A 526 24.53 -8.19 -0.88
C GLU A 526 23.19 -7.88 -1.55
N PHE A 527 22.10 -8.24 -0.88
CA PHE A 527 20.74 -8.03 -1.39
C PHE A 527 20.44 -6.54 -1.56
N TYR A 528 20.78 -5.70 -0.58
CA TYR A 528 20.55 -4.26 -0.70
C TYR A 528 21.38 -3.64 -1.82
N ASN A 529 22.66 -3.99 -1.95
CA ASN A 529 23.48 -3.51 -3.08
C ASN A 529 22.94 -3.98 -4.44
N HIS A 530 22.45 -5.21 -4.53
CA HIS A 530 21.82 -5.74 -5.74
C HIS A 530 20.58 -4.91 -6.11
N MET A 531 19.66 -4.71 -5.17
CA MET A 531 18.46 -3.91 -5.39
C MET A 531 18.77 -2.45 -5.70
N TYR A 532 19.72 -1.85 -4.98
CA TYR A 532 20.17 -0.48 -5.20
C TYR A 532 20.74 -0.28 -6.61
N LYS A 533 21.54 -1.24 -7.09
CA LYS A 533 22.09 -1.20 -8.46
C LYS A 533 21.00 -1.31 -9.53
N LEU A 534 19.95 -2.08 -9.28
CA LEU A 534 18.84 -2.26 -10.22
C LEU A 534 17.88 -1.07 -10.23
N ASN A 535 17.56 -0.52 -9.05
CA ASN A 535 16.40 0.34 -8.87
C ASN A 535 16.76 1.77 -8.43
N GLY A 536 17.97 2.01 -7.95
CA GLY A 536 18.35 3.25 -7.26
C GLY A 536 17.84 3.29 -5.80
N PHE A 537 18.14 4.37 -5.08
CA PHE A 537 17.87 4.48 -3.63
C PHE A 537 16.37 4.46 -3.29
N GLU A 538 15.59 5.37 -3.87
CA GLU A 538 14.17 5.58 -3.53
C GLU A 538 13.35 4.32 -3.77
N LYS A 539 13.45 3.74 -4.97
CA LYS A 539 12.73 2.51 -5.33
C LYS A 539 13.18 1.29 -4.54
N THR A 540 14.44 1.23 -4.10
CA THR A 540 14.89 0.16 -3.21
C THR A 540 14.20 0.27 -1.84
N ASN A 541 14.12 1.47 -1.29
CA ASN A 541 13.42 1.70 -0.01
C ASN A 541 11.91 1.40 -0.12
N GLU A 542 11.25 1.88 -1.18
CA GLU A 542 9.85 1.58 -1.47
C GLU A 542 9.62 0.07 -1.58
N TRP A 543 10.51 -0.66 -2.27
CA TRP A 543 10.41 -2.10 -2.39
C TRP A 543 10.41 -2.81 -1.03
N PHE A 544 11.30 -2.42 -0.10
CA PHE A 544 11.30 -3.01 1.24
C PHE A 544 10.01 -2.70 1.99
N LEU A 545 9.49 -1.47 1.90
CA LEU A 545 8.21 -1.07 2.50
C LEU A 545 7.05 -1.91 1.99
N ASP A 546 6.95 -2.08 0.66
CA ASP A 546 5.95 -2.92 0.00
C ASP A 546 6.05 -4.39 0.41
N ASN A 547 7.25 -4.85 0.77
CA ASN A 547 7.53 -6.21 1.25
C ASN A 547 7.49 -6.34 2.78
N LYS A 548 6.85 -5.40 3.48
CA LYS A 548 6.67 -5.40 4.94
C LYS A 548 7.97 -5.33 5.74
N PHE A 549 8.95 -4.57 5.25
CA PHE A 549 10.14 -4.17 5.98
C PHE A 549 10.18 -2.65 6.09
N MET A 550 10.52 -2.13 7.26
CA MET A 550 10.90 -0.74 7.42
C MET A 550 12.26 -0.53 6.77
N CYS A 551 12.34 0.38 5.79
CA CYS A 551 13.59 0.77 5.15
C CYS A 551 13.62 2.28 5.02
N ASN A 552 14.13 2.94 6.05
CA ASN A 552 14.03 4.38 6.22
C ASN A 552 15.40 5.00 6.42
N THR A 553 15.55 6.23 5.96
CA THR A 553 16.61 7.10 6.45
C THR A 553 16.47 7.30 7.95
N ILE A 554 17.61 7.37 8.63
CA ILE A 554 17.70 7.65 10.06
C ILE A 554 17.11 9.04 10.33
N SER A 555 16.15 9.15 11.26
CA SER A 555 15.35 10.37 11.46
C SER A 555 16.21 11.60 11.77
N GLN A 556 17.32 11.42 12.48
CA GLN A 556 18.28 12.48 12.82
C GLN A 556 18.99 13.08 11.59
N PHE A 557 18.99 12.37 10.44
CA PHE A 557 19.71 12.79 9.23
C PHE A 557 18.80 13.39 8.16
N LYS A 558 17.49 13.50 8.40
CA LYS A 558 16.55 14.14 7.46
C LYS A 558 16.94 15.61 7.22
N GLY A 559 17.01 16.03 5.96
CA GLY A 559 17.44 17.36 5.55
C GLY A 559 18.96 17.60 5.64
N SER A 560 19.76 16.56 5.93
CA SER A 560 21.22 16.68 5.99
C SER A 560 21.91 16.02 4.79
N GLU A 561 23.23 16.24 4.64
CA GLU A 561 24.05 15.54 3.63
C GLU A 561 24.07 14.00 3.80
N TYR A 562 23.65 13.50 4.96
CA TYR A 562 23.60 12.08 5.29
C TYR A 562 22.26 11.41 4.99
N GLU A 563 21.23 12.18 4.59
CA GLU A 563 19.87 11.67 4.39
C GLU A 563 19.83 10.46 3.44
N ASN A 564 20.61 10.52 2.35
CA ASN A 564 20.70 9.45 1.35
C ASN A 564 22.02 8.69 1.44
N ARG A 565 22.71 8.72 2.59
CA ARG A 565 23.96 7.99 2.85
C ARG A 565 23.81 6.92 3.92
N PHE A 566 22.73 6.96 4.69
CA PHE A 566 22.42 5.93 5.67
C PHE A 566 21.02 5.39 5.47
N VAL A 567 20.87 4.09 5.66
CA VAL A 567 19.57 3.44 5.69
C VAL A 567 19.51 2.48 6.86
N MET A 568 18.38 2.45 7.53
CA MET A 568 18.06 1.48 8.56
C MET A 568 17.02 0.52 7.99
N ILE A 569 17.31 -0.79 8.10
CA ILE A 569 16.44 -1.85 7.61
C ILE A 569 15.99 -2.72 8.79
N ALA A 570 14.67 -2.85 8.98
CA ALA A 570 14.07 -3.69 10.02
C ALA A 570 12.78 -4.36 9.54
N TYR A 571 12.44 -5.53 10.06
CA TYR A 571 11.13 -6.15 9.80
C TYR A 571 10.00 -5.46 10.59
N PHE A 572 8.78 -5.45 10.02
CA PHE A 572 7.57 -5.22 10.81
C PHE A 572 7.21 -6.48 11.60
N GLU A 573 6.63 -6.34 12.79
CA GLU A 573 6.36 -7.46 13.70
C GLU A 573 5.48 -8.57 13.09
N MET A 574 4.65 -8.23 12.10
CA MET A 574 3.79 -9.16 11.37
C MET A 574 4.42 -9.73 10.08
N ASN A 575 5.71 -9.46 9.83
CA ASN A 575 6.42 -10.02 8.69
C ASN A 575 6.71 -11.51 8.94
N THR A 576 6.28 -12.38 8.01
CA THR A 576 6.42 -13.84 8.08
C THR A 576 7.38 -14.40 7.03
N ASP A 577 8.22 -13.56 6.42
CA ASP A 577 9.18 -13.98 5.41
C ASP A 577 10.43 -14.58 6.07
N TRP A 578 10.34 -15.87 6.36
CA TRP A 578 11.44 -16.65 6.95
C TRP A 578 12.29 -17.37 5.92
N SER A 579 11.77 -17.49 4.69
CA SER A 579 12.37 -18.25 3.60
C SER A 579 13.68 -17.66 3.06
N LYS A 580 13.92 -16.36 3.28
CA LYS A 580 15.06 -15.62 2.72
C LYS A 580 16.08 -15.27 3.81
N LYS A 581 17.37 -15.48 3.53
CA LYS A 581 18.45 -15.19 4.49
C LYS A 581 18.51 -13.71 4.86
N TRP A 582 18.53 -12.81 3.87
CA TRP A 582 18.57 -11.37 4.09
C TRP A 582 17.37 -10.87 4.92
N ALA A 583 16.18 -11.46 4.75
CA ALA A 583 14.98 -11.07 5.50
C ALA A 583 15.15 -11.31 7.01
N ARG A 584 15.82 -12.41 7.40
CA ARG A 584 16.16 -12.69 8.80
C ARG A 584 17.25 -11.78 9.34
N GLU A 585 18.11 -11.26 8.49
CA GLU A 585 19.15 -10.29 8.84
C GLU A 585 18.61 -8.85 8.98
N CYS A 586 17.36 -8.57 8.57
CA CYS A 586 16.67 -7.29 8.75
C CYS A 586 16.23 -7.02 10.20
N ARG A 587 17.11 -7.13 11.21
CA ARG A 587 16.80 -6.84 12.62
C ARG A 587 17.39 -5.49 13.08
N GLY A 588 17.07 -4.43 12.34
CA GLY A 588 17.60 -3.09 12.62
C GLY A 588 19.07 -2.94 12.20
N VAL A 589 19.43 -3.55 11.07
CA VAL A 589 20.73 -3.34 10.42
C VAL A 589 20.79 -1.91 9.90
N ILE A 590 21.96 -1.28 10.00
CA ILE A 590 22.19 0.04 9.41
C ILE A 590 23.32 -0.07 8.40
N LEU A 591 23.05 0.40 7.18
CA LEU A 591 24.01 0.44 6.09
C LEU A 591 24.45 1.88 5.81
N TYR A 592 25.70 2.05 5.42
CA TYR A 592 26.31 3.30 5.02
C TYR A 592 26.75 3.22 3.56
N ARG A 593 26.41 4.23 2.75
CA ARG A 593 26.83 4.34 1.36
C ARG A 593 28.18 5.04 1.27
N THR A 594 29.18 4.32 0.79
CA THR A 594 30.52 4.86 0.57
C THR A 594 30.54 5.86 -0.59
N ASN A 595 31.66 6.59 -0.73
CA ASN A 595 31.87 7.49 -1.87
C ASN A 595 31.94 6.75 -3.22
N THR A 596 32.13 5.43 -3.23
CA THR A 596 32.11 4.58 -4.44
C THR A 596 30.73 4.00 -4.71
N ASP A 597 29.69 4.51 -4.04
CA ASP A 597 28.29 4.11 -4.23
C ASP A 597 28.00 2.65 -3.85
N ILE A 598 28.77 2.11 -2.90
CA ILE A 598 28.59 0.77 -2.33
C ILE A 598 28.04 0.90 -0.92
N TRP A 599 27.02 0.12 -0.59
CA TRP A 599 26.47 0.03 0.76
C TRP A 599 27.25 -0.98 1.59
N ILE A 600 27.73 -0.55 2.75
CA ILE A 600 28.46 -1.38 3.70
C ILE A 600 27.74 -1.40 5.05
N PRO A 601 27.80 -2.50 5.83
CA PRO A 601 27.18 -2.55 7.14
C PRO A 601 27.96 -1.69 8.14
N CYS A 602 27.26 -0.80 8.84
CA CYS A 602 27.83 -0.02 9.94
C CYS A 602 27.32 -0.46 11.32
N LYS A 603 26.20 -1.17 11.37
CA LYS A 603 25.66 -1.76 12.60
C LYS A 603 24.88 -3.03 12.27
N TYR A 604 25.14 -4.09 13.02
CA TYR A 604 24.34 -5.31 12.98
C TYR A 604 24.33 -5.98 14.35
N HIS A 605 23.15 -6.19 14.94
CA HIS A 605 23.07 -6.83 16.26
C HIS A 605 23.19 -8.37 16.12
N LEU A 606 22.09 -9.01 15.77
CA LEU A 606 21.97 -10.44 15.51
C LEU A 606 20.79 -10.70 14.57
N GLN A 607 20.73 -11.88 13.96
CA GLN A 607 19.60 -12.27 13.13
C GLN A 607 18.29 -12.39 13.93
N ARG A 608 17.16 -12.26 13.23
CA ARG A 608 15.84 -12.58 13.75
C ARG A 608 15.70 -14.09 13.90
N GLY A 609 15.31 -14.53 15.09
CA GLY A 609 14.93 -15.92 15.34
C GLY A 609 13.46 -16.18 15.17
N ALA A 610 13.10 -17.31 14.56
CA ALA A 610 11.72 -17.79 14.58
C ALA A 610 11.40 -18.47 15.91
N GLU A 611 10.21 -18.23 16.45
CA GLU A 611 9.67 -19.01 17.57
C GLU A 611 9.29 -20.42 17.13
N SER A 612 9.97 -21.41 17.69
CA SER A 612 9.78 -22.83 17.39
C SER A 612 8.91 -23.50 18.45
N LEU A 613 7.97 -24.31 18.00
CA LEU A 613 7.23 -25.23 18.86
C LEU A 613 8.00 -26.54 19.04
N THR A 614 7.73 -27.20 20.14
CA THR A 614 8.26 -28.53 20.46
C THR A 614 7.10 -29.51 20.63
N GLY A 615 7.37 -30.81 20.67
CA GLY A 615 6.35 -31.81 21.01
C GLY A 615 5.64 -31.54 22.34
N GLN A 616 6.32 -30.92 23.32
CA GLN A 616 5.71 -30.51 24.59
C GLN A 616 4.66 -29.41 24.41
N HIS A 617 4.94 -28.39 23.60
CA HIS A 617 3.98 -27.31 23.33
C HIS A 617 2.67 -27.83 22.74
N VAL A 618 2.78 -28.74 21.76
CA VAL A 618 1.61 -29.35 21.11
C VAL A 618 0.78 -30.14 22.13
N LYS A 619 1.42 -30.86 23.06
CA LYS A 619 0.74 -31.59 24.15
C LYS A 619 -0.01 -30.65 25.10
N HIS A 620 0.46 -29.43 25.29
CA HIS A 620 -0.18 -28.42 26.13
C HIS A 620 -1.15 -27.52 25.35
N GLY A 621 -1.51 -27.90 24.12
CA GLY A 621 -2.49 -27.17 23.31
C GLY A 621 -1.95 -25.89 22.66
N ILE A 622 -0.64 -25.67 22.68
CA ILE A 622 0.00 -24.54 21.99
C ILE A 622 0.31 -24.98 20.56
N SER A 623 -0.58 -24.63 19.63
CA SER A 623 -0.46 -24.98 18.21
C SER A 623 0.08 -23.85 17.33
N THR A 624 0.14 -22.62 17.86
CA THR A 624 0.58 -21.43 17.13
C THR A 624 1.49 -20.55 17.99
N THR A 625 2.48 -19.92 17.37
CA THR A 625 3.35 -18.88 17.96
C THR A 625 3.15 -17.56 17.22
N GLN A 626 3.92 -16.53 17.55
CA GLN A 626 3.94 -15.29 16.75
C GLN A 626 4.44 -15.53 15.32
N ASP A 627 5.29 -16.54 15.13
CA ASP A 627 6.04 -16.74 13.88
C ASP A 627 5.60 -17.99 13.10
N MET A 628 4.92 -18.95 13.75
CA MET A 628 4.65 -20.28 13.20
C MET A 628 3.24 -20.79 13.54
N ASP A 629 2.62 -21.46 12.58
CA ASP A 629 1.57 -22.46 12.82
C ASP A 629 2.19 -23.83 12.52
N ALA A 630 2.01 -24.81 13.41
CA ALA A 630 2.51 -26.18 13.23
C ALA A 630 2.08 -26.81 11.89
N LYS A 631 1.01 -26.30 11.25
CA LYS A 631 0.51 -26.74 9.94
C LYS A 631 1.17 -26.04 8.75
N HIS A 632 1.85 -24.92 8.95
CA HIS A 632 2.33 -24.02 7.90
C HIS A 632 3.85 -23.81 7.94
N LEU A 633 4.62 -24.90 7.75
CA LEU A 633 6.09 -24.85 7.78
C LEU A 633 6.73 -24.44 6.44
N GLU A 634 5.93 -24.24 5.39
CA GLU A 634 6.38 -23.84 4.05
C GLU A 634 6.95 -22.42 3.98
N ILE A 635 6.68 -21.59 4.99
CA ILE A 635 7.16 -20.20 5.04
C ILE A 635 8.64 -20.10 5.46
N PHE A 636 9.20 -21.17 6.02
CA PHE A 636 10.57 -21.25 6.50
C PHE A 636 11.52 -21.75 5.42
N ASP A 637 12.79 -21.32 5.49
CA ASP A 637 13.83 -21.88 4.64
C ASP A 637 14.10 -23.36 5.01
N PRO A 638 14.76 -24.13 4.13
CA PRO A 638 14.99 -25.57 4.35
C PRO A 638 15.66 -25.91 5.69
N ILE A 639 16.56 -25.07 6.20
CA ILE A 639 17.29 -25.30 7.46
C ILE A 639 16.36 -25.08 8.65
N GLN A 640 15.64 -23.97 8.68
CA GLN A 640 14.68 -23.67 9.74
C GLN A 640 13.53 -24.66 9.76
N LYS A 641 13.03 -25.03 8.58
CA LYS A 641 11.99 -26.06 8.43
C LYS A 641 12.45 -27.40 9.01
N ASP A 642 13.67 -27.83 8.70
CA ASP A 642 14.23 -29.06 9.27
C ASP A 642 14.38 -28.97 10.79
N THR A 643 14.87 -27.84 11.30
CA THR A 643 14.95 -27.59 12.76
C THR A 643 13.58 -27.73 13.43
N MET A 644 12.55 -27.10 12.86
CA MET A 644 11.18 -27.13 13.39
C MET A 644 10.55 -28.51 13.32
N MET A 645 10.71 -29.23 12.19
CA MET A 645 10.21 -30.60 12.05
C MET A 645 10.84 -31.54 13.09
N LYS A 646 12.15 -31.37 13.35
CA LYS A 646 12.83 -32.14 14.40
C LYS A 646 12.28 -31.82 15.78
N LEU A 647 12.15 -30.53 16.13
CA LEU A 647 11.63 -30.10 17.43
C LEU A 647 10.19 -30.56 17.69
N LEU A 648 9.36 -30.64 16.64
CA LEU A 648 7.98 -31.14 16.70
C LEU A 648 7.88 -32.67 16.79
N SER A 649 8.95 -33.40 16.46
CA SER A 649 8.93 -34.87 16.45
C SER A 649 8.71 -35.43 17.86
N PRO A 650 7.72 -36.31 18.07
CA PRO A 650 7.48 -36.95 19.36
C PRO A 650 8.52 -38.04 19.70
N ILE A 651 9.24 -38.53 18.69
CA ILE A 651 10.36 -39.47 18.83
C ILE A 651 11.61 -38.60 18.91
N GLY A 652 12.42 -38.74 19.96
CA GLY A 652 13.67 -37.97 20.10
C GLY A 652 14.56 -38.12 18.87
N VAL A 653 14.71 -37.04 18.09
CA VAL A 653 15.51 -37.03 16.86
C VAL A 653 16.85 -36.37 17.16
N GLU A 654 17.90 -36.83 16.48
CA GLU A 654 19.21 -36.20 16.53
C GLU A 654 19.16 -34.74 16.02
N ILE A 655 19.66 -33.83 16.84
CA ILE A 655 19.77 -32.41 16.54
C ILE A 655 21.09 -31.89 17.11
N ASP A 656 21.91 -31.28 16.27
CA ASP A 656 23.19 -30.68 16.67
C ASP A 656 22.97 -29.18 16.92
N MET A 657 22.72 -28.85 18.18
CA MET A 657 22.26 -27.53 18.59
C MET A 657 22.91 -27.09 19.91
N SER A 658 23.24 -25.80 20.00
CA SER A 658 23.46 -25.14 21.29
C SER A 658 22.15 -24.56 21.80
N LEU A 659 21.84 -24.81 23.06
CA LEU A 659 20.83 -24.07 23.79
C LEU A 659 21.51 -23.04 24.67
N SER A 660 21.03 -21.81 24.66
CA SER A 660 21.43 -20.75 25.58
C SER A 660 20.18 -20.21 26.25
N PHE A 661 20.22 -19.86 27.53
CA PHE A 661 19.06 -19.24 28.17
C PHE A 661 18.64 -17.97 27.43
N LYS A 662 17.33 -17.84 27.18
CA LYS A 662 16.77 -16.70 26.50
C LYS A 662 16.41 -15.62 27.51
N VAL A 663 17.32 -14.69 27.75
CA VAL A 663 17.05 -13.56 28.66
C VAL A 663 15.96 -12.65 28.09
N ASP A 664 14.94 -12.38 28.90
CA ASP A 664 13.81 -11.48 28.60
C ASP A 664 14.16 -10.06 29.07
N GLY A 665 15.01 -9.38 28.31
CA GLY A 665 15.43 -8.02 28.57
C GLY A 665 15.22 -7.10 27.37
N SER A 666 15.93 -5.98 27.36
CA SER A 666 16.00 -5.11 26.18
C SER A 666 17.31 -5.34 25.43
N LEU A 667 17.23 -5.50 24.11
CA LEU A 667 18.41 -5.64 23.25
C LEU A 667 19.19 -4.31 23.16
N LEU A 668 20.44 -4.34 23.59
CA LEU A 668 21.41 -3.25 23.47
C LEU A 668 22.58 -3.69 22.60
N GLY A 669 22.92 -2.90 21.58
CA GLY A 669 24.17 -3.07 20.85
C GLY A 669 25.18 -2.00 21.20
N VAL A 670 26.41 -2.45 21.42
CA VAL A 670 27.59 -1.61 21.58
C VAL A 670 28.41 -1.74 20.29
N THR A 671 28.31 -0.74 19.42
CA THR A 671 29.09 -0.72 18.18
C THR A 671 30.37 0.09 18.37
N ILE A 672 31.50 -0.51 18.02
CA ILE A 672 32.83 0.06 18.15
C ILE A 672 33.40 0.30 16.76
N TYR A 673 33.79 1.53 16.49
CA TYR A 673 34.33 1.99 15.21
C TYR A 673 35.80 2.39 15.34
N ARG A 674 36.59 2.03 14.31
CA ARG A 674 38.00 2.40 14.12
C ARG A 674 38.21 3.14 12.80
N GLY A 675 39.37 3.80 12.71
CA GLY A 675 39.85 4.41 11.47
C GLY A 675 38.87 5.47 10.94
N GLU A 676 38.65 5.45 9.62
CA GLU A 676 37.77 6.43 8.96
C GLU A 676 36.31 6.33 9.43
N MET A 677 35.83 5.13 9.75
CA MET A 677 34.49 4.97 10.31
C MET A 677 34.38 5.57 11.71
N GLY A 678 35.43 5.47 12.54
CA GLY A 678 35.49 6.14 13.84
C GLY A 678 35.39 7.66 13.71
N LYS A 679 36.16 8.25 12.80
CA LYS A 679 36.11 9.70 12.53
C LYS A 679 34.75 10.16 12.01
N LEU A 680 34.14 9.37 11.11
CA LEU A 680 32.79 9.64 10.62
C LEU A 680 31.79 9.64 11.78
N PHE A 681 31.79 8.60 12.61
CA PHE A 681 30.86 8.51 13.74
C PHE A 681 31.12 9.57 14.82
N ASP A 682 32.36 9.99 15.03
CA ASP A 682 32.65 11.13 15.89
C ASP A 682 31.94 12.39 15.39
N SER A 683 32.02 12.67 14.09
CA SER A 683 31.34 13.83 13.48
C SER A 683 29.82 13.71 13.56
N LEU A 684 29.27 12.51 13.29
CA LEU A 684 27.83 12.27 13.39
C LEU A 684 27.31 12.49 14.81
N ILE A 685 28.05 12.05 15.83
CA ILE A 685 27.67 12.26 17.24
C ILE A 685 27.73 13.74 17.62
N ASP A 686 28.74 14.49 17.17
CA ASP A 686 28.85 15.92 17.49
C ASP A 686 27.69 16.72 16.91
N ASN A 687 27.31 16.42 15.67
CA ASN A 687 26.31 17.17 14.92
C ASN A 687 24.87 16.72 15.20
N TYR A 688 24.64 15.42 15.42
CA TYR A 688 23.30 14.83 15.48
C TYR A 688 23.03 13.99 16.74
N GLY A 689 24.05 13.75 17.57
CA GLY A 689 23.91 13.00 18.82
C GLY A 689 23.31 13.84 19.95
N ASP A 690 22.54 13.19 20.81
CA ASP A 690 22.05 13.75 22.07
C ASP A 690 23.17 13.81 23.13
N ASP A 691 22.86 14.36 24.31
CA ASP A 691 23.82 14.49 25.41
C ASP A 691 24.34 13.14 25.90
N PHE A 692 23.54 12.09 25.80
CA PHE A 692 23.93 10.73 26.17
C PHE A 692 24.98 10.17 25.19
N ALA A 693 24.72 10.23 23.88
CA ALA A 693 25.66 9.80 22.86
C ALA A 693 26.99 10.59 22.91
N LYS A 694 26.91 11.92 23.12
CA LYS A 694 28.09 12.78 23.29
C LYS A 694 28.90 12.41 24.54
N THR A 695 28.22 12.05 25.63
CA THR A 695 28.87 11.59 26.86
C THR A 695 29.59 10.24 26.65
N VAL A 696 28.93 9.27 26.02
CA VAL A 696 29.55 7.97 25.67
C VAL A 696 30.80 8.19 24.81
N LYS A 697 30.72 9.04 23.78
CA LYS A 697 31.87 9.41 22.95
C LYS A 697 33.00 10.02 23.80
N ARG A 698 32.72 11.04 24.61
CA ARG A 698 33.73 11.72 25.45
C ARG A 698 34.44 10.74 26.36
N MET A 699 33.72 9.80 26.98
CA MET A 699 34.30 8.77 27.83
C MET A 699 35.12 7.75 27.02
N CYS A 700 34.61 7.29 25.88
CA CYS A 700 35.35 6.42 24.96
C CYS A 700 36.69 7.04 24.54
N LYS A 701 36.72 8.34 24.23
CA LYS A 701 37.96 9.04 23.86
C LYS A 701 38.98 9.13 24.99
N LYS A 702 38.54 9.13 26.26
CA LYS A 702 39.44 9.01 27.43
C LYS A 702 40.04 7.61 27.56
N ILE A 703 39.34 6.58 27.10
CA ILE A 703 39.82 5.19 27.11
C ILE A 703 40.77 4.94 25.94
N HIS A 704 40.39 5.36 24.73
CA HIS A 704 41.22 5.25 23.53
C HIS A 704 40.90 6.37 22.52
N PRO A 705 41.86 7.24 22.16
CA PRO A 705 41.61 8.39 21.28
C PRO A 705 41.06 8.03 19.90
N ASP A 706 41.50 6.92 19.31
CA ASP A 706 41.13 6.53 17.94
C ASP A 706 39.83 5.69 17.85
N LEU A 707 39.14 5.45 18.97
CA LEU A 707 37.90 4.67 18.99
C LEU A 707 36.68 5.54 19.19
N THR A 708 35.58 5.07 18.60
CA THR A 708 34.26 5.64 18.84
C THR A 708 33.31 4.51 19.19
N MET A 709 32.66 4.62 20.35
CA MET A 709 31.64 3.67 20.80
C MET A 709 30.27 4.30 20.68
N VAL A 710 29.31 3.52 20.17
CA VAL A 710 27.90 3.91 20.07
C VAL A 710 27.05 2.85 20.76
N LEU A 711 26.27 3.29 21.75
CA LEU A 711 25.21 2.50 22.37
C LEU A 711 23.91 2.72 21.59
N SER A 712 23.18 1.64 21.33
CA SER A 712 21.95 1.72 20.54
C SER A 712 21.00 0.57 20.82
N THR A 713 19.69 0.82 20.78
CA THR A 713 18.67 -0.21 20.92
C THR A 713 18.31 -0.80 19.55
N GLN A 714 17.30 -1.67 19.50
CA GLN A 714 16.75 -2.14 18.22
C GLN A 714 16.12 -0.96 17.46
N LYS A 715 16.31 -0.90 16.14
CA LYS A 715 15.73 0.13 15.25
C LYS A 715 16.18 1.59 15.54
N THR A 716 17.31 1.80 16.18
CA THR A 716 17.86 3.16 16.38
C THR A 716 19.36 3.22 16.08
N LEU A 717 19.88 4.41 15.76
CA LEU A 717 21.34 4.62 15.68
C LEU A 717 21.94 4.93 17.05
N PHE A 718 21.24 5.71 17.85
CA PHE A 718 21.56 6.05 19.24
C PHE A 718 20.44 5.56 20.17
N VAL A 719 20.72 5.36 21.46
CA VAL A 719 19.66 5.04 22.44
C VAL A 719 18.65 6.20 22.47
N ASN A 720 17.36 5.89 22.32
CA ASN A 720 16.30 6.89 22.46
C ASN A 720 16.25 7.42 23.90
N GLU A 721 15.96 8.70 24.10
CA GLU A 721 15.85 9.36 25.41
C GLU A 721 15.00 8.57 26.42
N GLN A 722 13.90 7.96 25.94
CA GLN A 722 13.00 7.13 26.77
C GLN A 722 13.65 5.87 27.36
N MET A 723 14.80 5.44 26.81
CA MET A 723 15.54 4.25 27.25
C MET A 723 16.84 4.60 27.98
N HIS A 724 17.19 5.87 28.13
CA HIS A 724 18.46 6.27 28.76
C HIS A 724 18.54 5.80 30.21
N ASP A 725 17.49 6.00 30.99
CA ASP A 725 17.45 5.63 32.41
C ASP A 725 17.51 4.10 32.63
N TYR A 726 16.87 3.34 31.73
CA TYR A 726 16.91 1.88 31.71
C TYR A 726 18.30 1.35 31.38
N VAL A 727 18.93 1.87 30.31
CA VAL A 727 20.30 1.50 29.92
C VAL A 727 21.29 1.81 31.04
N VAL A 728 21.22 3.01 31.63
CA VAL A 728 22.11 3.41 32.71
C VAL A 728 21.90 2.55 33.96
N THR A 729 20.64 2.27 34.33
CA THR A 729 20.33 1.39 35.47
C THR A 729 20.85 -0.03 35.30
N ALA A 730 20.82 -0.58 34.08
CA ALA A 730 21.28 -1.93 33.80
C ALA A 730 22.81 -2.04 33.73
N LEU A 731 23.50 -0.99 33.25
CA LEU A 731 24.95 -1.02 33.04
C LEU A 731 25.78 -0.52 34.24
N CYS A 732 25.21 0.36 35.06
CA CYS A 732 25.96 1.06 36.11
C CYS A 732 25.42 0.77 37.51
N ASP A 733 26.31 0.66 38.48
CA ASP A 733 25.95 0.63 39.90
C ASP A 733 26.10 2.01 40.54
N PHE A 734 24.98 2.59 40.99
CA PHE A 734 24.85 3.94 41.57
C PHE A 734 23.65 4.00 42.53
N PRO A 735 23.52 5.02 43.40
CA PRO A 735 22.41 5.10 44.37
C PRO A 735 21.01 5.17 43.74
N ASP A 736 20.00 4.65 44.46
CA ASP A 736 18.58 4.76 44.07
C ASP A 736 18.07 6.21 44.13
N ASN A 737 17.08 6.53 43.29
CA ASN A 737 16.47 7.86 43.15
C ASN A 737 17.48 8.98 42.87
N PRO A 738 18.32 8.85 41.83
CA PRO A 738 19.26 9.90 41.48
C PRO A 738 18.53 11.19 41.08
N THR A 739 19.08 12.33 41.50
CA THR A 739 18.60 13.65 41.08
C THR A 739 19.18 14.10 39.73
N LYS A 740 20.30 13.49 39.33
CA LYS A 740 20.99 13.74 38.06
C LYS A 740 20.28 13.05 36.89
N LYS A 741 20.47 13.59 35.69
CA LYS A 741 20.01 12.98 34.43
C LYS A 741 20.82 11.71 34.13
N PRO A 742 20.27 10.77 33.35
CA PRO A 742 20.96 9.52 33.00
C PRO A 742 22.37 9.70 32.42
N HIS A 743 22.59 10.67 31.52
CA HIS A 743 23.92 10.90 30.93
C HIS A 743 24.95 11.39 31.96
N GLU A 744 24.55 12.18 32.95
CA GLU A 744 25.43 12.66 34.01
C GLU A 744 25.83 11.52 34.96
N ILE A 745 24.88 10.63 35.27
CA ILE A 745 25.16 9.39 36.03
C ILE A 745 26.10 8.48 35.22
N PHE A 746 25.85 8.34 33.91
CA PHE A 746 26.73 7.54 33.07
C PHE A 746 28.15 8.10 32.99
N GLU A 747 28.32 9.43 32.97
CA GLU A 747 29.66 10.05 33.05
C GLU A 747 30.41 9.71 34.34
N GLU A 748 29.70 9.62 35.46
CA GLU A 748 30.29 9.35 36.78
C GLU A 748 30.58 7.85 36.99
N TYR A 749 29.69 6.96 36.54
CA TYR A 749 29.74 5.53 36.87
C TYR A 749 30.04 4.61 35.67
N GLY A 750 29.99 5.10 34.43
CA GLY A 750 30.07 4.28 33.21
C GLY A 750 31.48 3.93 32.71
N ASP A 751 32.55 4.45 33.32
CA ASP A 751 33.93 4.23 32.81
C ASP A 751 34.31 2.75 32.84
N GLY A 752 33.98 2.04 33.92
CA GLY A 752 34.28 0.61 34.08
C GLY A 752 33.65 -0.25 32.98
N VAL A 753 32.36 -0.05 32.69
CA VAL A 753 31.66 -0.84 31.68
C VAL A 753 32.19 -0.57 30.26
N LEU A 754 32.52 0.68 29.92
CA LEU A 754 33.13 1.01 28.63
C LEU A 754 34.54 0.41 28.48
N ARG A 755 35.33 0.35 29.56
CA ARG A 755 36.62 -0.35 29.55
C ARG A 755 36.47 -1.84 29.32
N ASN A 756 35.46 -2.47 29.92
CA ASN A 756 35.19 -3.89 29.69
C ASN A 756 34.83 -4.15 28.22
N PHE A 757 34.00 -3.30 27.59
CA PHE A 757 33.70 -3.42 26.15
C PHE A 757 34.94 -3.20 25.28
N TYR A 758 35.79 -2.22 25.62
CA TYR A 758 37.06 -2.01 24.93
C TYR A 758 38.01 -3.20 25.05
N GLN A 759 38.11 -3.81 26.23
CA GLN A 759 38.93 -5.00 26.46
C GLN A 759 38.41 -6.18 25.64
N LEU A 760 37.10 -6.44 25.65
CA LEU A 760 36.50 -7.54 24.88
C LEU A 760 36.79 -7.37 23.38
N PHE A 761 36.62 -6.15 22.89
CA PHE A 761 36.97 -5.79 21.53
C PHE A 761 38.45 -6.05 21.19
N ASN A 762 39.36 -5.65 22.06
CA ASN A 762 40.80 -5.83 21.88
C ASN A 762 41.24 -7.30 21.91
N LEU A 763 40.56 -8.15 22.69
CA LEU A 763 40.82 -9.58 22.76
C LEU A 763 40.31 -10.29 21.50
N THR A 764 39.13 -9.90 21.01
CA THR A 764 38.45 -10.67 19.96
C THR A 764 38.97 -10.38 18.55
N TYR A 765 39.11 -9.11 18.15
CA TYR A 765 39.39 -8.77 16.73
C TYR A 765 40.12 -7.43 16.55
N LYS A 766 41.45 -7.47 16.51
CA LYS A 766 42.27 -6.25 16.37
C LYS A 766 42.21 -5.59 14.98
N GLU A 767 41.89 -6.35 13.94
CA GLU A 767 41.97 -5.89 12.54
C GLU A 767 40.63 -5.43 11.95
N ILE A 768 39.52 -5.58 12.69
CA ILE A 768 38.19 -5.27 12.19
C ILE A 768 37.80 -3.84 12.58
N ASN A 769 37.31 -3.07 11.59
CA ASN A 769 36.99 -1.66 11.76
C ASN A 769 35.65 -1.40 12.45
N ILE A 770 34.72 -2.35 12.35
CA ILE A 770 33.34 -2.21 12.81
C ILE A 770 32.92 -3.51 13.50
N ILE A 771 32.67 -3.44 14.79
CA ILE A 771 32.18 -4.58 15.59
C ILE A 771 30.97 -4.14 16.38
N THR A 772 29.92 -4.94 16.39
CA THR A 772 28.76 -4.74 17.25
C THR A 772 28.69 -5.89 18.26
N ILE A 773 28.77 -5.55 19.54
CA ILE A 773 28.57 -6.48 20.66
C ILE A 773 27.09 -6.40 21.04
N SER A 774 26.36 -7.50 20.84
CA SER A 774 24.94 -7.59 21.22
C SER A 774 24.83 -8.03 22.67
N CYS A 775 24.07 -7.28 23.46
CA CYS A 775 23.80 -7.55 24.86
C CYS A 775 22.30 -7.55 25.11
N GLU A 776 21.86 -8.34 26.07
CA GLU A 776 20.54 -8.16 26.69
C GLU A 776 20.75 -7.40 28.02
N ILE A 777 20.01 -6.31 28.22
CA ILE A 777 20.06 -5.52 29.46
C ILE A 777 18.77 -5.72 30.26
N VAL A 778 18.92 -5.83 31.58
CA VAL A 778 17.83 -6.11 32.52
C VAL A 778 17.92 -5.17 33.70
N CYS A 779 16.80 -4.54 34.06
CA CYS A 779 16.63 -3.84 35.34
C CYS A 779 15.91 -4.72 36.35
N LYS A 780 16.38 -4.71 37.60
CA LYS A 780 15.73 -5.37 38.75
C LYS A 780 14.24 -5.04 38.79
N ASN A 781 13.39 -6.07 38.84
CA ASN A 781 11.93 -5.98 38.85
C ASN A 781 11.35 -5.11 37.71
N ARG A 782 12.08 -4.98 36.60
CA ARG A 782 11.77 -4.10 35.46
C ARG A 782 11.70 -2.61 35.82
N LEU A 783 12.27 -2.23 36.96
CA LEU A 783 12.19 -0.87 37.51
C LEU A 783 13.54 -0.18 37.38
N THR A 784 13.56 1.01 36.77
CA THR A 784 14.78 1.83 36.72
C THR A 784 15.05 2.44 38.10
N LYS A 785 16.29 2.91 38.34
CA LYS A 785 16.61 3.63 39.59
C LYS A 785 15.87 4.98 39.72
N TRP A 786 15.23 5.45 38.65
CA TRP A 786 14.30 6.59 38.62
C TRP A 786 12.83 6.21 38.85
N LYS A 787 12.54 4.94 39.19
CA LYS A 787 11.20 4.40 39.43
C LYS A 787 10.30 4.31 38.19
N ASN A 788 10.88 4.35 36.98
CA ASN A 788 10.14 4.06 35.76
C ASN A 788 10.04 2.55 35.56
N LEU A 789 8.83 2.06 35.27
CA LEU A 789 8.55 0.64 35.05
C LEU A 789 8.56 0.32 33.56
N HIS A 790 9.35 -0.68 33.15
CA HIS A 790 9.40 -1.17 31.78
C HIS A 790 8.41 -2.33 31.57
N MET A 791 7.23 -2.03 31.03
CA MET A 791 6.11 -3.00 30.97
C MET A 791 6.24 -4.08 29.90
N GLU A 792 7.09 -3.88 28.88
CA GLU A 792 7.25 -4.83 27.76
C GLU A 792 7.78 -6.20 28.21
N LEU A 793 8.56 -6.25 29.29
CA LEU A 793 9.20 -7.48 29.75
C LEU A 793 8.24 -8.32 30.57
N THR A 794 8.21 -9.62 30.28
CA THR A 794 7.33 -10.61 30.91
C THR A 794 7.94 -11.20 32.17
N VAL A 795 9.25 -11.38 32.19
CA VAL A 795 10.00 -11.93 33.31
C VAL A 795 10.51 -10.79 34.19
N SER A 796 10.50 -11.00 35.50
CA SER A 796 11.17 -10.13 36.47
C SER A 796 12.34 -10.83 37.13
N TYR A 797 13.40 -10.06 37.31
CA TYR A 797 14.66 -10.50 37.89
C TYR A 797 14.94 -9.74 39.18
N ASP A 798 15.64 -10.36 40.12
CA ASP A 798 15.91 -9.81 41.45
C ASP A 798 17.12 -8.88 41.50
N ARG A 799 17.89 -8.79 40.40
CA ARG A 799 18.98 -7.84 40.19
C ARG A 799 18.96 -7.24 38.78
N SER A 800 19.64 -6.11 38.63
CA SER A 800 19.94 -5.50 37.32
C SER A 800 21.24 -6.08 36.80
N PHE A 801 21.30 -6.37 35.50
CA PHE A 801 22.50 -6.91 34.86
C PHE A 801 22.45 -6.68 33.36
N PHE A 802 23.56 -7.00 32.69
CA PHE A 802 23.58 -7.18 31.25
C PHE A 802 24.36 -8.45 30.91
N THR A 803 23.99 -9.09 29.81
CA THR A 803 24.62 -10.33 29.35
C THR A 803 24.97 -10.23 27.88
N VAL A 804 26.17 -10.69 27.50
CA VAL A 804 26.64 -10.68 26.11
C VAL A 804 26.00 -11.85 25.38
N LEU A 805 25.32 -11.57 24.27
CA LEU A 805 24.64 -12.56 23.44
C LEU A 805 25.49 -13.03 22.24
N GLY A 806 26.36 -12.17 21.74
CA GLY A 806 27.23 -12.47 20.61
C GLY A 806 27.88 -11.22 20.03
N ILE A 807 28.79 -11.45 19.08
CA ILE A 807 29.61 -10.41 18.46
C ILE A 807 29.43 -10.49 16.95
N ALA A 808 29.06 -9.37 16.32
CA ALA A 808 28.98 -9.22 14.88
C ALA A 808 30.19 -8.46 14.34
N CYS A 809 30.87 -9.06 13.38
CA CYS A 809 31.95 -8.44 12.63
C CYS A 809 31.42 -7.94 11.29
N CYS A 810 31.44 -6.63 11.10
CA CYS A 810 30.91 -5.98 9.90
C CYS A 810 32.06 -5.71 8.91
N HIS A 811 32.08 -6.48 7.83
CA HIS A 811 32.97 -6.26 6.68
C HIS A 811 32.18 -5.58 5.54
N PRO A 812 32.85 -4.96 4.55
CA PRO A 812 32.17 -4.26 3.47
C PRO A 812 31.06 -5.06 2.76
N ASN A 813 31.25 -6.36 2.56
CA ASN A 813 30.30 -7.21 1.80
C ASN A 813 29.68 -8.34 2.63
N GLN A 814 30.02 -8.46 3.91
CA GLN A 814 29.57 -9.59 4.73
C GLN A 814 29.47 -9.22 6.20
N ILE A 815 28.54 -9.88 6.88
CA ILE A 815 28.35 -9.80 8.32
C ILE A 815 28.64 -11.19 8.88
N VAL A 816 29.58 -11.29 9.82
CA VAL A 816 29.90 -12.54 10.50
C VAL A 816 29.48 -12.41 11.95
N TRP A 817 28.39 -13.08 12.32
CA TRP A 817 27.92 -13.13 13.70
C TRP A 817 28.43 -14.39 14.41
N GLN A 818 28.95 -14.22 15.61
CA GLN A 818 29.40 -15.31 16.48
C GLN A 818 28.65 -15.28 17.81
N PRO A 819 28.15 -16.44 18.29
CA PRO A 819 27.44 -16.51 19.56
C PRO A 819 28.39 -16.32 20.75
N HIS A 820 27.86 -15.85 21.88
CA HIS A 820 28.63 -15.56 23.10
C HIS A 820 29.54 -16.70 23.55
N PHE A 821 29.09 -17.96 23.44
CA PHE A 821 29.85 -19.12 23.92
C PHE A 821 31.14 -19.39 23.13
N ARG A 822 31.31 -18.77 21.94
CA ARG A 822 32.58 -18.79 21.21
C ARG A 822 33.63 -17.86 21.85
N HIS A 823 33.19 -16.99 22.74
CA HIS A 823 33.98 -15.95 23.41
C HIS A 823 33.88 -16.06 24.94
N SER A 824 33.44 -17.20 25.51
CA SER A 824 33.24 -17.36 26.96
C SER A 824 34.47 -16.95 27.78
N TYR A 825 35.68 -17.30 27.32
CA TYR A 825 36.92 -16.92 28.01
C TYR A 825 37.17 -15.41 27.97
N ASP A 826 36.98 -14.78 26.81
CA ASP A 826 37.19 -13.34 26.63
C ASP A 826 36.16 -12.54 27.43
N ILE A 827 34.90 -12.96 27.41
CA ILE A 827 33.80 -12.38 28.20
C ILE A 827 34.14 -12.45 29.69
N TYR A 828 34.63 -13.60 30.17
CA TYR A 828 35.08 -13.78 31.55
C TYR A 828 36.23 -12.84 31.91
N LEU A 829 37.28 -12.77 31.08
CA LEU A 829 38.43 -11.89 31.31
C LEU A 829 38.04 -10.41 31.39
N CYS A 830 36.95 -10.02 30.71
CA CYS A 830 36.41 -8.66 30.72
C CYS A 830 35.39 -8.41 31.83
N ASN A 831 35.22 -9.34 32.77
CA ASN A 831 34.25 -9.23 33.86
C ASN A 831 32.81 -8.95 33.37
N MET A 832 32.42 -9.63 32.29
CA MET A 832 31.09 -9.57 31.71
C MET A 832 30.34 -10.88 31.94
N LEU A 833 29.02 -10.83 31.83
CA LEU A 833 28.16 -12.02 31.94
C LEU A 833 27.86 -12.56 30.54
N GLU A 834 27.65 -13.88 30.47
CA GLU A 834 27.01 -14.56 29.35
C GLU A 834 25.87 -15.43 29.87
N PRO A 835 24.86 -15.76 29.03
CA PRO A 835 23.82 -16.68 29.45
C PRO A 835 24.37 -18.10 29.68
N LEU A 836 23.68 -18.86 30.51
CA LEU A 836 23.98 -20.29 30.67
C LEU A 836 23.67 -21.04 29.37
N TYR A 837 24.55 -21.95 28.95
CA TYR A 837 24.38 -22.68 27.70
C TYR A 837 24.75 -24.17 27.77
N TRP A 838 24.20 -24.95 26.84
CA TRP A 838 24.38 -26.38 26.71
C TRP A 838 24.57 -26.78 25.25
N PHE A 839 25.34 -27.83 25.01
CA PHE A 839 25.30 -28.55 23.74
C PHE A 839 24.34 -29.73 23.87
N VAL A 840 23.39 -29.82 22.95
CA VAL A 840 22.39 -30.89 22.93
C VAL A 840 22.48 -31.65 21.61
N GLU A 841 22.32 -32.97 21.69
CA GLU A 841 22.45 -33.88 20.56
C GLU A 841 21.10 -34.46 20.10
N ASN A 842 20.04 -34.30 20.89
CA ASN A 842 18.71 -34.80 20.55
C ASN A 842 17.59 -33.92 21.09
N THR A 843 16.45 -33.92 20.39
CA THR A 843 15.27 -33.10 20.72
C THR A 843 14.61 -33.53 22.04
N LYS A 844 14.82 -34.77 22.47
CA LYS A 844 14.26 -35.28 23.72
C LYS A 844 14.89 -34.61 24.95
N THR A 845 16.18 -34.32 24.90
CA THR A 845 16.87 -33.54 25.94
C THR A 845 16.25 -32.15 26.06
N ILE A 846 15.96 -31.49 24.93
CA ILE A 846 15.33 -30.16 24.90
C ILE A 846 13.94 -30.20 25.57
N GLU A 847 13.10 -31.20 25.23
CA GLU A 847 11.80 -31.37 25.87
C GLU A 847 11.92 -31.60 27.39
N ASN A 848 12.87 -32.43 27.82
CA ASN A 848 13.06 -32.71 29.24
C ASN A 848 13.53 -31.45 29.98
N MET A 849 14.45 -30.68 29.39
CA MET A 849 14.93 -29.41 29.92
C MET A 849 13.81 -28.37 30.05
N LEU A 850 12.91 -28.27 29.07
CA LEU A 850 11.73 -27.39 29.16
C LEU A 850 10.74 -27.86 30.22
N SER A 851 10.43 -29.16 30.26
CA SER A 851 9.53 -29.74 31.26
C SER A 851 10.04 -29.54 32.68
N ASP A 852 11.35 -29.71 32.91
CA ASP A 852 11.94 -29.49 34.23
C ASP A 852 12.02 -27.99 34.56
N LEU A 853 12.19 -27.11 33.56
CA LEU A 853 12.14 -25.66 33.77
C LEU A 853 10.75 -25.21 34.23
N THR A 854 9.68 -25.80 33.66
CA THR A 854 8.30 -25.66 34.18
C THR A 854 8.18 -26.11 35.64
N LEU A 855 8.86 -27.18 36.05
CA LEU A 855 8.88 -27.59 37.46
C LEU A 855 9.59 -26.55 38.35
N VAL A 856 10.67 -25.94 37.86
CA VAL A 856 11.36 -24.85 38.57
C VAL A 856 10.44 -23.64 38.75
N ILE A 857 9.81 -23.18 37.66
CA ILE A 857 8.86 -22.07 37.69
C ILE A 857 7.74 -22.33 38.70
N ARG A 858 7.23 -23.56 38.75
CA ARG A 858 6.14 -23.96 39.65
C ARG A 858 6.59 -24.35 41.06
N SER A 859 7.84 -24.03 41.43
CA SER A 859 8.42 -24.33 42.75
C SER A 859 8.36 -25.83 43.13
N LYS A 860 8.41 -26.71 42.13
CA LYS A 860 8.47 -28.19 42.29
C LYS A 860 9.88 -28.75 42.10
N MET A 861 10.82 -27.92 41.64
CA MET A 861 12.24 -28.19 41.49
C MET A 861 12.99 -26.89 41.84
N THR A 862 14.14 -26.98 42.48
CA THR A 862 15.00 -25.81 42.76
C THR A 862 15.89 -25.48 41.56
N LYS A 863 16.44 -24.26 41.51
CA LYS A 863 17.39 -23.87 40.45
C LYS A 863 18.64 -24.75 40.50
N GLU A 864 19.10 -25.07 41.70
CA GLU A 864 20.27 -25.91 41.96
C GLU A 864 20.04 -27.34 41.46
N GLU A 865 18.91 -27.95 41.78
CA GLU A 865 18.55 -29.29 41.25
C GLU A 865 18.49 -29.31 39.71
N TYR A 866 17.98 -28.24 39.09
CA TYR A 866 17.96 -28.12 37.64
C TYR A 866 19.37 -28.07 37.05
N LEU A 867 20.25 -27.24 37.61
CA LEU A 867 21.63 -27.08 37.14
C LEU A 867 22.51 -28.29 37.45
N ASP A 868 22.22 -29.04 38.51
CA ASP A 868 22.87 -30.31 38.81
C ASP A 868 22.47 -31.39 37.80
N LYS A 869 21.18 -31.42 37.43
CA LYS A 869 20.66 -32.35 36.41
C LYS A 869 21.16 -32.00 35.01
N TYR A 870 21.21 -30.72 34.68
CA TYR A 870 21.65 -30.19 33.39
C TYR A 870 22.84 -29.24 33.58
N LYS A 871 24.02 -29.82 33.75
CA LYS A 871 25.24 -29.03 33.96
C LYS A 871 25.55 -28.14 32.73
N PRO A 872 25.59 -26.81 32.89
CA PRO A 872 25.91 -25.91 31.78
C PRO A 872 27.38 -26.04 31.35
N HIS A 873 27.65 -25.70 30.09
CA HIS A 873 28.97 -25.77 29.48
C HIS A 873 29.82 -24.50 29.70
N ASN A 874 29.28 -23.50 30.40
CA ASN A 874 30.03 -22.31 30.80
C ASN A 874 31.30 -22.71 31.55
N SER A 875 32.45 -22.56 30.88
CA SER A 875 33.74 -22.99 31.42
C SER A 875 34.25 -22.09 32.55
N TYR A 876 33.75 -20.86 32.60
CA TYR A 876 34.08 -19.85 33.59
C TYR A 876 32.76 -19.45 34.25
N PHE A 877 32.51 -19.97 35.46
CA PHE A 877 31.22 -19.84 36.11
C PHE A 877 31.03 -18.40 36.64
N THR A 878 30.69 -17.48 35.74
CA THR A 878 30.40 -16.07 36.06
C THR A 878 28.95 -15.93 36.50
N SER A 879 28.53 -16.54 37.62
CA SER A 879 27.19 -16.36 38.22
C SER A 879 26.05 -16.16 37.19
N GLY A 880 26.00 -16.99 36.15
CA GLY A 880 25.12 -16.78 35.01
C GLY A 880 23.67 -16.72 35.50
N GLU A 881 22.90 -15.78 34.97
CA GLU A 881 21.53 -15.61 35.45
C GLU A 881 20.64 -16.75 35.00
N PHE A 882 19.88 -17.28 35.96
CA PHE A 882 18.89 -18.30 35.70
C PHE A 882 17.67 -17.65 35.05
N ASP A 883 17.27 -18.18 33.89
CA ASP A 883 16.18 -17.62 33.10
C ASP A 883 14.96 -18.54 33.07
N TYR A 884 13.77 -17.96 32.91
CA TYR A 884 12.48 -18.65 32.95
C TYR A 884 11.69 -18.55 31.63
N GLU A 885 12.09 -17.69 30.69
CA GLU A 885 11.45 -17.57 29.37
C GLU A 885 11.66 -18.83 28.55
N GLY A 886 12.88 -19.39 28.56
CA GLY A 886 13.25 -20.60 27.82
C GLY A 886 14.63 -20.49 27.20
N PHE A 887 14.77 -20.93 25.95
CA PHE A 887 16.05 -21.07 25.26
C PHE A 887 16.10 -20.35 23.92
N VAL A 888 17.29 -19.86 23.58
CA VAL A 888 17.73 -19.61 22.22
C VAL A 888 18.41 -20.89 21.72
N GLY A 889 17.93 -21.42 20.60
CA GLY A 889 18.56 -22.55 19.90
C GLY A 889 19.45 -22.05 18.76
N LEU A 890 20.65 -22.60 18.65
CA LEU A 890 21.64 -22.25 17.63
C LEU A 890 22.18 -23.51 16.95
N ARG A 891 21.88 -23.70 15.66
CA ARG A 891 22.25 -24.93 14.93
C ARG A 891 23.65 -24.84 14.32
N HIS A 892 24.56 -25.74 14.70
CA HIS A 892 25.99 -25.61 14.35
C HIS A 892 26.29 -25.80 12.87
N LYS A 893 25.69 -26.82 12.23
CA LYS A 893 25.92 -27.19 10.82
C LYS A 893 25.58 -26.09 9.80
N HIS A 894 24.97 -24.99 10.23
CA HIS A 894 24.41 -23.95 9.35
C HIS A 894 24.67 -22.53 9.86
N ASN A 895 25.90 -22.22 10.28
CA ASN A 895 26.28 -20.88 10.75
C ASN A 895 25.43 -20.35 11.91
N TYR A 896 25.08 -21.22 12.87
CA TYR A 896 24.29 -20.87 14.05
C TYR A 896 22.92 -20.28 13.72
N ASP A 897 22.18 -20.97 12.85
CA ASP A 897 20.78 -20.63 12.59
C ASP A 897 20.01 -20.51 13.93
N TYR A 898 19.38 -19.36 14.12
CA TYR A 898 18.87 -18.89 15.41
C TYR A 898 17.36 -19.18 15.49
N CYS A 899 16.93 -19.85 16.55
CA CYS A 899 15.51 -20.02 16.89
C CYS A 899 15.26 -19.73 18.37
N LYS A 900 14.00 -19.48 18.73
CA LYS A 900 13.56 -19.26 20.11
C LYS A 900 12.63 -20.40 20.52
N ILE A 901 12.85 -20.97 21.69
CA ILE A 901 12.02 -22.03 22.26
C ILE A 901 11.60 -21.58 23.66
N LYS A 902 10.33 -21.24 23.85
CA LYS A 902 9.85 -20.66 25.11
C LYS A 902 9.18 -21.71 26.00
N THR A 903 8.88 -21.36 27.25
CA THR A 903 8.07 -22.17 28.16
C THR A 903 6.57 -21.94 27.92
N GLU A 904 5.74 -22.89 28.33
CA GLU A 904 4.27 -22.72 28.34
C GLU A 904 3.87 -21.53 29.22
N GLU A 905 4.51 -21.42 30.38
CA GLU A 905 4.29 -20.32 31.32
C GLU A 905 4.50 -18.96 30.66
N TYR A 906 5.60 -18.78 29.91
CA TYR A 906 5.85 -17.54 29.19
C TYR A 906 4.77 -17.25 28.14
N TYR A 907 4.36 -18.25 27.33
CA TYR A 907 3.32 -18.04 26.32
C TYR A 907 1.99 -17.58 26.91
N ASN A 908 1.65 -18.11 28.09
CA ASN A 908 0.42 -17.75 28.76
C ASN A 908 0.51 -16.40 29.51
N SER A 909 1.70 -15.89 29.80
CA SER A 909 1.94 -14.65 30.55
C SER A 909 2.45 -13.44 29.74
N HIS A 910 3.06 -13.63 28.56
CA HIS A 910 3.74 -12.54 27.81
C HIS A 910 2.80 -11.57 27.10
N LYS A 911 1.55 -11.98 26.86
CA LYS A 911 0.49 -11.10 26.36
C LYS A 911 -0.81 -11.48 27.04
N PHE A 912 -1.48 -10.50 27.63
CA PHE A 912 -2.76 -10.75 28.27
C PHE A 912 -3.77 -11.28 27.24
N ARG A 913 -4.32 -12.46 27.54
CA ARG A 913 -5.47 -13.03 26.86
C ARG A 913 -6.49 -13.39 27.91
N GLN A 914 -7.73 -13.01 27.66
CA GLN A 914 -8.83 -13.25 28.57
C GLN A 914 -8.93 -14.74 28.96
N SER A 915 -8.82 -15.63 27.98
CA SER A 915 -8.82 -17.09 28.16
C SER A 915 -7.73 -17.63 29.10
N ASN A 916 -6.67 -16.87 29.34
CA ASN A 916 -5.54 -17.32 30.15
C ASN A 916 -5.71 -17.01 31.65
N ILE A 917 -6.73 -16.25 32.05
CA ILE A 917 -6.93 -15.84 33.45
C ILE A 917 -6.90 -17.03 34.42
N PRO A 918 -7.64 -18.14 34.20
CA PRO A 918 -7.60 -19.28 35.12
C PRO A 918 -6.18 -19.86 35.28
N TYR A 919 -5.42 -19.91 34.18
CA TYR A 919 -4.04 -20.37 34.18
C TYR A 919 -3.12 -19.40 34.96
N LEU A 920 -3.29 -18.10 34.77
CA LEU A 920 -2.50 -17.05 35.43
C LEU A 920 -2.74 -17.00 36.94
N ILE A 921 -3.99 -17.23 37.39
CA ILE A 921 -4.31 -17.35 38.82
C ILE A 921 -3.60 -18.56 39.43
N GLU A 922 -3.62 -19.71 38.75
CA GLU A 922 -2.95 -20.92 39.25
C GLU A 922 -1.43 -20.76 39.26
N LEU A 923 -0.85 -20.19 38.20
CA LEU A 923 0.58 -19.92 38.10
C LEU A 923 1.04 -18.87 39.16
N GLY A 924 0.19 -17.88 39.45
CA GLY A 924 0.46 -16.84 40.45
C GLY A 924 0.70 -17.37 41.86
N LYS A 925 0.23 -18.58 42.18
CA LYS A 925 0.48 -19.23 43.48
C LYS A 925 1.96 -19.55 43.72
N THR A 926 2.74 -19.74 42.66
CA THR A 926 4.14 -20.18 42.73
C THR A 926 5.12 -19.24 42.04
N SER A 927 4.65 -18.35 41.15
CA SER A 927 5.51 -17.67 40.19
C SER A 927 5.18 -16.18 40.02
N SER A 928 4.52 -15.57 41.00
CA SER A 928 4.15 -14.14 40.98
C SER A 928 5.35 -13.17 41.02
N ASP A 929 6.48 -13.63 41.54
CA ASP A 929 7.77 -12.95 41.54
C ASP A 929 8.47 -13.03 40.17
N ILE A 930 8.25 -14.12 39.44
CA ILE A 930 8.80 -14.35 38.10
C ILE A 930 7.97 -13.64 37.03
N PHE A 931 6.64 -13.82 37.05
CA PHE A 931 5.70 -13.33 36.03
C PHE A 931 4.75 -12.28 36.61
N PRO A 932 5.02 -10.98 36.42
CA PRO A 932 4.24 -9.92 37.06
C PRO A 932 2.76 -9.88 36.64
N LEU A 933 2.43 -10.33 35.43
CA LEU A 933 1.03 -10.45 35.01
C LEU A 933 0.26 -11.43 35.91
N CYS A 934 0.87 -12.54 36.31
CA CYS A 934 0.25 -13.49 37.24
C CYS A 934 -0.04 -12.83 38.59
N ARG A 935 0.89 -12.00 39.09
CA ARG A 935 0.70 -11.22 40.32
C ARG A 935 -0.47 -10.25 40.18
N ILE A 936 -0.50 -9.47 39.10
CA ILE A 936 -1.57 -8.49 38.84
C ILE A 936 -2.94 -9.17 38.78
N VAL A 937 -3.05 -10.30 38.06
CA VAL A 937 -4.30 -11.08 37.98
C VAL A 937 -4.68 -11.65 39.34
N THR A 938 -3.72 -12.25 40.06
CA THR A 938 -3.96 -12.86 41.37
C THR A 938 -4.41 -11.83 42.40
N ASP A 939 -3.75 -10.67 42.44
CA ASP A 939 -4.08 -9.56 43.35
C ASP A 939 -5.45 -8.96 43.03
N PHE A 940 -5.81 -8.83 41.75
CA PHE A 940 -7.15 -8.41 41.35
C PHE A 940 -8.22 -9.37 41.90
N TYR A 941 -8.11 -10.67 41.61
CA TYR A 941 -9.10 -11.67 42.04
C TYR A 941 -9.13 -11.86 43.55
N LYS A 942 -8.00 -11.70 44.25
CA LYS A 942 -7.93 -11.75 45.72
C LYS A 942 -8.75 -10.65 46.39
N ASN A 943 -8.79 -9.46 45.80
CA ASN A 943 -9.52 -8.32 46.34
C ASN A 943 -10.94 -8.19 45.76
N LEU A 944 -11.25 -8.90 44.68
CA LEU A 944 -12.48 -8.76 43.90
C LEU A 944 -13.76 -8.99 44.71
N HIS A 945 -13.78 -9.93 45.66
CA HIS A 945 -14.95 -10.17 46.50
C HIS A 945 -15.34 -8.91 47.29
N GLY A 946 -14.38 -8.29 47.98
CA GLY A 946 -14.61 -7.09 48.79
C GLY A 946 -15.04 -5.90 47.94
N SER A 947 -14.41 -5.71 46.77
CA SER A 947 -14.79 -4.66 45.83
C SER A 947 -16.21 -4.85 45.29
N LEU A 948 -16.57 -6.07 44.85
CA LEU A 948 -17.92 -6.37 44.36
C LEU A 948 -18.98 -6.21 45.45
N GLU A 949 -18.70 -6.61 46.69
CA GLU A 949 -19.63 -6.45 47.80
C GLU A 949 -19.96 -4.98 48.06
N LYS A 950 -18.95 -4.09 48.06
CA LYS A 950 -19.16 -2.65 48.22
C LYS A 950 -19.92 -2.04 47.03
N ILE A 951 -19.60 -2.46 45.80
CA ILE A 951 -20.34 -2.04 44.59
C ILE A 951 -21.81 -2.44 44.71
N MET A 952 -22.09 -3.69 45.12
CA MET A 952 -23.46 -4.16 45.32
C MET A 952 -24.18 -3.37 46.41
N LEU A 953 -23.53 -3.07 47.55
CA LEU A 953 -24.09 -2.23 48.61
C LEU A 953 -24.43 -0.81 48.12
N ALA A 954 -23.54 -0.20 47.33
CA ALA A 954 -23.80 1.12 46.72
C ALA A 954 -25.01 1.06 45.76
N PHE A 955 -25.16 -0.01 44.98
CA PHE A 955 -26.33 -0.20 44.13
C PHE A 955 -27.60 -0.47 44.93
N ILE A 956 -27.56 -1.24 46.03
CA ILE A 956 -28.72 -1.44 46.92
C ILE A 956 -29.19 -0.08 47.44
N GLU A 957 -28.26 0.74 47.94
CA GLU A 957 -28.58 2.07 48.47
C GLU A 957 -29.24 2.96 47.40
N ILE A 958 -28.74 2.93 46.16
CA ILE A 958 -29.34 3.71 45.06
C ILE A 958 -30.70 3.15 44.65
N LEU A 959 -30.82 1.83 44.52
CA LEU A 959 -32.02 1.17 44.01
C LEU A 959 -33.20 1.29 44.99
N ASP A 960 -32.95 1.26 46.30
CA ASP A 960 -33.97 1.31 47.34
C ASP A 960 -34.35 2.73 47.80
N ARG A 961 -33.66 3.79 47.33
CA ARG A 961 -34.03 5.18 47.61
C ARG A 961 -35.37 5.54 46.98
N GLU A 962 -36.24 6.22 47.74
CA GLU A 962 -37.49 6.78 47.21
C GLU A 962 -37.23 7.81 46.10
N GLU A 963 -36.25 8.70 46.30
CA GLU A 963 -35.75 9.63 45.28
C GLU A 963 -34.58 8.99 44.51
N ASN A 964 -34.90 8.08 43.58
CA ASN A 964 -33.90 7.34 42.83
C ASN A 964 -33.39 8.13 41.60
N ILE A 965 -32.09 8.46 41.59
CA ILE A 965 -31.44 9.18 40.48
C ILE A 965 -31.62 8.47 39.12
N LEU A 966 -31.66 7.13 39.11
CA LEU A 966 -31.87 6.36 37.89
C LEU A 966 -33.31 6.51 37.39
N TYR A 967 -34.30 6.66 38.28
CA TYR A 967 -35.71 6.81 37.92
C TYR A 967 -35.99 8.14 37.21
N VAL A 968 -35.34 9.22 37.65
CA VAL A 968 -35.53 10.58 37.10
C VAL A 968 -35.36 10.59 35.58
N ARG A 969 -34.36 9.87 35.07
CA ARG A 969 -34.01 9.78 33.65
C ARG A 969 -34.56 8.55 32.91
N ILE A 970 -35.57 7.87 33.44
CA ILE A 970 -36.34 6.87 32.69
C ILE A 970 -37.33 7.58 31.74
N PRO A 971 -37.53 7.12 30.49
CA PRO A 971 -38.59 7.63 29.61
C PRO A 971 -40.00 7.51 30.21
N ASP A 972 -40.89 8.49 30.02
CA ASP A 972 -42.22 8.53 30.64
C ASP A 972 -43.09 7.29 30.38
N LYS A 973 -42.95 6.69 29.20
CA LYS A 973 -43.63 5.42 28.86
C LYS A 973 -43.18 4.28 29.77
N ALA A 974 -41.90 4.21 30.08
CA ALA A 974 -41.33 3.20 30.97
C ALA A 974 -41.68 3.49 32.43
N LYS A 975 -41.78 4.76 32.86
CA LYS A 975 -42.26 5.12 34.22
C LYS A 975 -43.66 4.55 34.52
N LYS A 976 -44.59 4.66 33.58
CA LYS A 976 -45.95 4.07 33.73
C LYS A 976 -45.93 2.55 33.91
N SER A 977 -45.00 1.87 33.24
CA SER A 977 -44.83 0.43 33.42
C SER A 977 -44.17 0.13 34.76
N TYR A 978 -43.12 0.86 35.12
CA TYR A 978 -42.35 0.73 36.36
C TYR A 978 -43.25 0.70 37.61
N GLU A 979 -44.20 1.63 37.72
CA GLU A 979 -45.11 1.70 38.88
C GLU A 979 -45.99 0.44 39.05
N LYS A 980 -46.22 -0.32 37.98
CA LYS A 980 -47.03 -1.54 38.03
C LYS A 980 -46.22 -2.80 38.31
N GLN A 981 -44.90 -2.73 38.21
CA GLN A 981 -44.02 -3.88 38.36
C GLN A 981 -43.69 -4.14 39.84
N ASN A 982 -43.33 -5.39 40.15
CA ASN A 982 -42.78 -5.73 41.46
C ASN A 982 -41.36 -5.16 41.66
N ARG A 983 -40.86 -5.13 42.91
CA ARG A 983 -39.55 -4.55 43.28
C ARG A 983 -38.40 -5.06 42.41
N MET A 984 -38.31 -6.37 42.19
CA MET A 984 -37.27 -6.98 41.36
C MET A 984 -37.29 -6.44 39.92
N VAL A 985 -38.46 -6.44 39.29
CA VAL A 985 -38.61 -5.97 37.91
C VAL A 985 -38.37 -4.45 37.82
N ARG A 986 -38.79 -3.68 38.84
CA ARG A 986 -38.47 -2.25 38.95
C ARG A 986 -36.97 -2.00 38.93
N HIS A 987 -36.19 -2.72 39.74
CA HIS A 987 -34.73 -2.59 39.75
C HIS A 987 -34.09 -2.95 38.40
N LYS A 988 -34.54 -4.05 37.77
CA LYS A 988 -34.10 -4.41 36.42
C LYS A 988 -34.43 -3.33 35.40
N MET A 989 -35.59 -2.67 35.50
CA MET A 989 -35.96 -1.56 34.62
C MET A 989 -35.04 -0.36 34.81
N LEU A 990 -34.69 0.03 36.05
CA LEU A 990 -33.78 1.15 36.33
C LEU A 990 -32.44 0.98 35.62
N LEU A 991 -31.82 -0.20 35.76
CA LEU A 991 -30.52 -0.50 35.14
C LEU A 991 -30.60 -0.60 33.60
N ASN A 992 -31.74 -1.01 33.05
CA ASN A 992 -31.88 -1.23 31.61
C ASN A 992 -32.34 -0.01 30.81
N THR A 993 -33.08 0.92 31.44
CA THR A 993 -33.76 2.00 30.72
C THR A 993 -33.37 3.40 31.14
N SER A 994 -32.65 3.57 32.25
CA SER A 994 -32.17 4.89 32.67
C SER A 994 -30.99 5.35 31.83
N SER A 995 -31.06 6.56 31.28
CA SER A 995 -29.90 7.18 30.63
C SER A 995 -28.84 7.68 31.61
N SER A 996 -29.10 7.68 32.92
CA SER A 996 -28.12 7.98 33.98
C SER A 996 -27.31 6.76 34.43
N PHE A 997 -27.69 5.55 34.01
CA PHE A 997 -26.98 4.34 34.43
C PHE A 997 -25.48 4.34 34.06
N PRO A 998 -25.05 4.78 32.86
CA PRO A 998 -23.63 4.87 32.51
C PRO A 998 -22.82 5.66 33.54
N ASP A 999 -23.23 6.90 33.82
CA ASP A 999 -22.52 7.80 34.74
C ASP A 999 -22.46 7.23 36.16
N VAL A 1000 -23.61 6.76 36.67
CA VAL A 1000 -23.72 6.22 38.04
C VAL A 1000 -22.89 4.94 38.20
N SER A 1001 -22.99 4.02 37.24
CA SER A 1001 -22.24 2.76 37.31
C SER A 1001 -20.74 2.99 37.20
N PHE A 1002 -20.30 3.90 36.32
CA PHE A 1002 -18.90 4.27 36.21
C PHE A 1002 -18.36 4.91 37.49
N GLU A 1003 -19.11 5.83 38.10
CA GLU A 1003 -18.73 6.46 39.37
C GLU A 1003 -18.56 5.41 40.49
N ILE A 1004 -19.46 4.41 40.56
CA ILE A 1004 -19.39 3.36 41.58
C ILE A 1004 -18.20 2.43 41.34
N PHE A 1005 -18.01 1.96 40.10
CA PHE A 1005 -16.93 1.03 39.79
C PHE A 1005 -15.55 1.70 39.89
N SER A 1006 -15.40 2.96 39.43
CA SER A 1006 -14.12 3.69 39.51
C SER A 1006 -13.65 3.97 40.95
N LYS A 1007 -14.57 4.01 41.93
CA LYS A 1007 -14.21 4.12 43.36
C LYS A 1007 -13.53 2.87 43.90
N GLU A 1008 -13.86 1.69 43.39
CA GLU A 1008 -13.26 0.42 43.82
C GLU A 1008 -12.15 -0.06 42.88
N PHE A 1009 -12.10 0.45 41.65
CA PHE A 1009 -11.09 0.13 40.64
C PHE A 1009 -10.46 1.40 40.08
N GLU A 1010 -9.51 1.97 40.81
CA GLU A 1010 -8.81 3.22 40.46
C GLU A 1010 -8.14 3.19 39.08
N SER A 1011 -7.80 1.99 38.59
CA SER A 1011 -7.19 1.82 37.28
C SER A 1011 -8.14 2.16 36.14
N LEU A 1012 -9.47 2.12 36.32
CA LEU A 1012 -10.43 2.42 35.25
C LEU A 1012 -10.32 3.87 34.76
N LYS A 1013 -9.88 4.07 33.52
CA LYS A 1013 -9.84 5.37 32.84
C LYS A 1013 -10.80 5.37 31.66
N THR A 1014 -11.49 6.48 31.40
CA THR A 1014 -12.36 6.61 30.22
C THR A 1014 -11.57 7.11 29.01
N SER A 1015 -11.44 6.27 27.98
CA SER A 1015 -11.37 6.73 26.59
C SER A 1015 -12.80 6.96 26.08
N GLU A 1016 -13.03 7.94 25.20
CA GLU A 1016 -14.37 8.16 24.62
C GLU A 1016 -14.85 6.96 23.78
N THR A 1017 -13.92 6.15 23.25
CA THR A 1017 -14.23 5.06 22.31
C THR A 1017 -14.70 3.76 22.98
N ASP A 1018 -14.37 3.52 24.25
CA ASP A 1018 -14.59 2.21 24.90
C ASP A 1018 -15.68 2.22 25.98
N ILE A 1019 -16.27 3.38 26.26
CA ILE A 1019 -17.20 3.56 27.38
C ILE A 1019 -18.42 2.62 27.30
N ASP A 1020 -19.02 2.45 26.11
CA ASP A 1020 -20.20 1.58 25.95
C ASP A 1020 -19.89 0.10 26.26
N ILE A 1021 -18.69 -0.37 25.93
CA ILE A 1021 -18.23 -1.75 26.20
C ILE A 1021 -18.01 -1.95 27.71
N ILE A 1022 -17.40 -0.96 28.36
CA ILE A 1022 -17.17 -0.94 29.81
C ILE A 1022 -18.53 -0.96 30.55
N ILE A 1023 -19.46 -0.08 30.17
CA ILE A 1023 -20.79 0.00 30.77
C ILE A 1023 -21.59 -1.29 30.53
N GLY A 1024 -21.50 -1.88 29.33
CA GLY A 1024 -22.07 -3.20 29.04
C GLY A 1024 -21.56 -4.29 29.99
N THR A 1025 -20.25 -4.25 30.33
CA THR A 1025 -19.62 -5.16 31.29
C THR A 1025 -20.14 -4.96 32.70
N PHE A 1026 -20.21 -3.71 33.19
CA PHE A 1026 -20.75 -3.40 34.52
C PHE A 1026 -22.18 -3.89 34.66
N LYS A 1027 -23.00 -3.62 33.64
CA LYS A 1027 -24.39 -4.06 33.60
C LYS A 1027 -24.52 -5.58 33.66
N ALA A 1028 -23.69 -6.32 32.94
CA ALA A 1028 -23.69 -7.78 32.96
C ALA A 1028 -23.38 -8.32 34.37
N ILE A 1029 -22.39 -7.73 35.06
CA ILE A 1029 -22.02 -8.09 36.44
C ILE A 1029 -23.20 -7.83 37.39
N ILE A 1030 -23.74 -6.60 37.39
CA ILE A 1030 -24.83 -6.21 38.30
C ILE A 1030 -26.07 -7.08 38.07
N MET A 1031 -26.42 -7.35 36.80
CA MET A 1031 -27.58 -8.17 36.46
C MET A 1031 -27.43 -9.64 36.84
N LYS A 1032 -26.21 -10.19 36.85
CA LYS A 1032 -25.92 -11.56 37.31
C LYS A 1032 -25.93 -11.66 38.84
N LEU A 1033 -25.33 -10.70 39.52
CA LEU A 1033 -25.25 -10.67 40.98
C LEU A 1033 -26.61 -10.38 41.62
N GLU A 1034 -27.47 -9.62 40.95
CA GLU A 1034 -28.81 -9.23 41.42
C GLU A 1034 -28.75 -8.64 42.84
N PRO A 1035 -28.24 -7.42 43.02
CA PRO A 1035 -28.05 -6.81 44.36
C PRO A 1035 -29.31 -6.78 45.23
N TRP A 1036 -30.49 -6.86 44.62
CA TRP A 1036 -31.80 -6.93 45.28
C TRP A 1036 -32.21 -8.34 45.76
N SER A 1037 -31.35 -9.33 45.63
CA SER A 1037 -31.58 -10.70 46.08
C SER A 1037 -30.76 -10.98 47.33
N ASP A 1038 -31.34 -11.66 48.32
CA ASP A 1038 -30.67 -11.97 49.59
C ASP A 1038 -29.41 -12.85 49.42
N ASN A 1039 -29.27 -13.54 48.28
CA ASN A 1039 -28.14 -14.43 47.98
C ASN A 1039 -27.06 -13.80 47.07
N TYR A 1040 -27.03 -12.47 46.89
CA TYR A 1040 -26.03 -11.85 46.01
C TYR A 1040 -24.59 -12.14 46.44
N LYS A 1041 -24.33 -12.34 47.75
CA LYS A 1041 -23.00 -12.70 48.28
C LYS A 1041 -22.55 -14.07 47.78
N ASP A 1042 -23.42 -15.08 47.87
CA ASP A 1042 -23.16 -16.42 47.32
C ASP A 1042 -22.92 -16.35 45.80
N LYS A 1043 -23.63 -15.45 45.10
CA LYS A 1043 -23.43 -15.22 43.67
C LYS A 1043 -22.07 -14.58 43.37
N ILE A 1044 -21.55 -13.68 44.21
CA ILE A 1044 -20.18 -13.16 44.10
C ILE A 1044 -19.19 -14.31 44.20
N GLU A 1045 -19.30 -15.15 45.23
CA GLU A 1045 -18.41 -16.30 45.42
C GLU A 1045 -18.46 -17.26 44.24
N ASN A 1046 -19.67 -17.57 43.73
CA ASN A 1046 -19.85 -18.43 42.56
C ASN A 1046 -19.23 -17.80 41.30
N MET A 1047 -19.46 -16.52 41.01
CA MET A 1047 -18.88 -15.86 39.83
C MET A 1047 -17.35 -15.83 39.88
N ILE A 1048 -16.76 -15.60 41.06
CA ILE A 1048 -15.30 -15.62 41.25
C ILE A 1048 -14.76 -17.04 41.08
N ARG A 1049 -15.36 -18.02 41.75
CA ARG A 1049 -14.94 -19.44 41.67
C ARG A 1049 -15.00 -19.98 40.25
N ASP A 1050 -16.06 -19.61 39.52
CA ASP A 1050 -16.33 -20.11 38.17
C ASP A 1050 -15.60 -19.25 37.10
N ASN A 1051 -14.83 -18.24 37.50
CA ASN A 1051 -14.13 -17.28 36.64
C ASN A 1051 -15.06 -16.68 35.56
N ASP A 1052 -16.19 -16.11 35.95
CA ASP A 1052 -17.21 -15.63 35.01
C ASP A 1052 -16.63 -14.64 33.97
N ASP A 1053 -17.03 -14.81 32.69
CA ASP A 1053 -16.56 -13.98 31.57
C ASP A 1053 -16.71 -12.46 31.81
N SER A 1054 -17.74 -12.04 32.54
CA SER A 1054 -17.94 -10.61 32.85
C SER A 1054 -16.89 -10.06 33.82
N LEU A 1055 -16.37 -10.88 34.73
CA LEU A 1055 -15.25 -10.51 35.61
C LEU A 1055 -13.93 -10.49 34.83
N GLN A 1056 -13.78 -11.42 33.90
CA GLN A 1056 -12.63 -11.43 32.99
C GLN A 1056 -12.61 -10.17 32.09
N ASN A 1057 -13.77 -9.74 31.59
CA ASN A 1057 -13.92 -8.48 30.85
C ASN A 1057 -13.58 -7.27 31.75
N LEU A 1058 -14.07 -7.24 32.99
CA LEU A 1058 -13.74 -6.18 33.94
C LEU A 1058 -12.24 -6.07 34.18
N PHE A 1059 -11.56 -7.22 34.39
CA PHE A 1059 -10.11 -7.24 34.51
C PHE A 1059 -9.42 -6.68 33.26
N SER A 1060 -9.88 -7.06 32.06
CA SER A 1060 -9.33 -6.55 30.79
C SER A 1060 -9.40 -5.02 30.72
N HIS A 1061 -10.55 -4.43 31.10
CA HIS A 1061 -10.72 -2.97 31.12
C HIS A 1061 -9.81 -2.29 32.14
N CYS A 1062 -9.67 -2.89 33.33
CA CYS A 1062 -8.74 -2.40 34.36
C CYS A 1062 -7.29 -2.48 33.88
N TYR A 1063 -6.89 -3.58 33.25
CA TYR A 1063 -5.52 -3.83 32.80
C TYR A 1063 -5.11 -2.92 31.65
N GLN A 1064 -5.99 -2.69 30.66
CA GLN A 1064 -5.71 -1.82 29.51
C GLN A 1064 -5.57 -0.33 29.88
N SER A 1065 -6.07 0.07 31.05
CA SER A 1065 -6.03 1.45 31.53
C SER A 1065 -4.75 1.79 32.33
N VAL A 1066 -3.96 0.77 32.68
CA VAL A 1066 -2.64 0.86 33.34
C VAL A 1066 -1.57 0.99 32.27
#